data_AF-A0A7S2Y7L3-F1
#
_entry.id   AF-A0A7S2Y7L3-F1
#
_cell.length_a   1.000
_cell.length_b   1.000
_cell.length_c   1.000
_cell.angle_alpha   90.00
_cell.angle_beta   90.00
_cell.angle_gamma   90.00
#
_symmetry.space_group_name_H-M   'P 1'
#
loop_
_entity.id
_entity.type
_entity.pdbx_description
1 polymer ?
#
loop_
_entity_poly.entity_id
_entity_poly.type
_entity_poly.pdbx_seq_one_letter_code
_entity_poly.pdbx_strand_id
1 'polypeptide(L)'
;MRADSDHQNDEKRPLLHFLPPEDTTATAASSDAENGETDKAKQHQRQLQHYHSMVMQHQHAPLLLMQQHRIQQERLFILQQERQHQQLRRIVLSVCTALLVAAVLCWPLVLSSSTTMSRDDFPFWRIRNERQGQEEEKTSAKLRSQTTIHVQHSTSTVSNQEKIGKASKHLNKDSSQSNPIPPANQVATSGIATPSDGGTSSHTMKPKISAFPSFLDFNNDPIEVSYNAQALELNSTSVLLLGGSMHPTRAGSKASWEYALDEAAHNGLNLITIYVFWGAHQPFANSTLDWTLPFSRELLPPQRAHGGDQWDLADAITSCAARGLFVHIRLGPYVCAEYSMGGIPEWIPAVYPNIRMRRMDPDWLRLMEDFVKSATLYLTDHQLWAHQGGPIIMAQVENELGEEDTGFMKAANNNDDENETRETRGTSEIQDYADWCGDLVQRVAPKQIVWTMCNGLVADNTILTYNGDWTSVSWLHEQHQRGRVQVDQPAMWTEDEQGFQIWGERPDRPTDYFWGMAARDVSKNALRWIARQGLHLNYYMWWGGYNRDRTAGAGIMNAYASDAVLCPSGERRQPKFGHLGGMHQVLTSIAHLLTAPLESLPVIPKPVEVLNATDGTWGIVGDTNVAFTYSHVSRGPHTKPEREDASVPREAIFVENNGEDTVVVRLPTSTNESNKIVFTMNPFSVMVLVDGIVVFGSATIGPEISGFARTTQTNYVSLLDW
;
A
#
# COMPACT_ATOMS: atom_id res chain seq x y z
N MET A 1 -40.92 -5.55 -15.18
CA MET A 1 -42.29 -5.20 -15.59
C MET A 1 -42.33 -3.70 -15.78
N ARG A 2 -42.63 -3.24 -16.99
CA ARG A 2 -42.81 -1.83 -17.36
C ARG A 2 -44.05 -1.26 -16.66
N ALA A 3 -43.99 0.02 -16.28
CA ALA A 3 -45.16 0.88 -16.28
C ALA A 3 -44.70 2.32 -16.56
N ASP A 4 -45.45 2.93 -17.47
CA ASP A 4 -45.06 4.01 -18.37
C ASP A 4 -45.08 5.42 -17.77
N SER A 5 -44.36 6.28 -18.47
CA SER A 5 -44.48 7.74 -18.53
C SER A 5 -45.85 8.19 -19.06
N ASP A 6 -46.46 9.17 -18.39
CA ASP A 6 -47.11 10.34 -19.02
C ASP A 6 -47.63 11.30 -17.94
N HIS A 7 -47.18 12.56 -17.96
CA HIS A 7 -48.07 13.72 -18.14
C HIS A 7 -47.31 15.06 -18.07
N GLN A 8 -47.61 15.90 -19.07
CA GLN A 8 -47.30 17.32 -19.16
C GLN A 8 -48.13 18.17 -18.17
N ASN A 9 -47.53 19.29 -17.76
CA ASN A 9 -48.08 20.61 -17.40
C ASN A 9 -49.41 20.70 -16.62
N ASP A 10 -49.35 21.27 -15.41
CA ASP A 10 -50.19 22.42 -15.07
C ASP A 10 -49.66 23.25 -13.90
N GLU A 11 -50.13 24.50 -13.84
CA GLU A 11 -49.53 25.72 -13.31
C GLU A 11 -49.41 25.93 -11.77
N LYS A 12 -48.42 26.78 -11.42
CA LYS A 12 -48.42 27.86 -10.40
C LYS A 12 -49.02 27.60 -9.00
N ARG A 13 -48.16 27.59 -7.96
CA ARG A 13 -48.40 28.28 -6.66
C ARG A 13 -47.10 28.82 -6.04
N PRO A 14 -47.15 29.92 -5.26
CA PRO A 14 -46.03 30.83 -5.08
C PRO A 14 -45.10 30.49 -3.90
N LEU A 15 -43.83 30.86 -4.08
CA LEU A 15 -42.77 30.90 -3.07
C LEU A 15 -43.10 31.93 -1.97
N LEU A 16 -43.10 31.47 -0.72
CA LEU A 16 -43.12 32.33 0.47
C LEU A 16 -41.67 32.64 0.86
N HIS A 17 -41.22 33.86 0.56
CA HIS A 17 -39.97 34.42 1.06
C HIS A 17 -40.10 34.70 2.57
N PHE A 18 -39.18 34.15 3.36
CA PHE A 18 -38.93 34.59 4.74
C PHE A 18 -37.76 35.59 4.73
N LEU A 19 -38.01 36.83 5.16
CA LEU A 19 -37.00 37.82 5.50
C LEU A 19 -36.78 37.82 7.02
N PRO A 20 -35.56 38.11 7.51
CA PRO A 20 -35.25 38.15 8.95
C PRO A 20 -35.70 39.47 9.60
N PRO A 21 -35.89 39.53 10.93
CA PRO A 21 -36.36 40.75 11.59
C PRO A 21 -35.19 41.67 11.96
N GLU A 22 -35.34 42.95 11.62
CA GLU A 22 -34.53 44.05 12.17
C GLU A 22 -35.16 44.61 13.46
N ASP A 23 -34.30 44.94 14.41
CA ASP A 23 -34.57 45.68 15.64
C ASP A 23 -35.11 47.09 15.37
N THR A 24 -36.18 47.49 16.06
CA THR A 24 -36.37 48.91 16.41
C THR A 24 -37.06 49.07 17.77
N THR A 25 -36.45 49.92 18.58
CA THR A 25 -36.90 50.47 19.86
C THR A 25 -38.00 51.53 19.69
N ALA A 26 -38.97 51.56 20.62
CA ALA A 26 -39.44 52.74 21.39
C ALA A 26 -40.98 52.92 21.55
N THR A 27 -41.38 52.91 22.83
CA THR A 27 -42.37 53.78 23.53
C THR A 27 -43.85 53.86 23.13
N ALA A 28 -44.67 53.21 23.96
CA ALA A 28 -45.84 53.70 24.72
C ALA A 28 -46.88 54.67 24.09
N ALA A 29 -48.14 54.21 23.96
CA ALA A 29 -49.34 54.88 24.51
C ALA A 29 -50.65 54.05 24.35
N SER A 30 -51.47 54.14 25.40
CA SER A 30 -52.94 53.97 25.54
C SER A 30 -53.62 52.60 25.43
N SER A 31 -54.18 52.25 26.59
CA SER A 31 -55.30 51.37 26.95
C SER A 31 -56.49 51.32 25.99
N ASP A 32 -56.93 50.09 25.66
CA ASP A 32 -58.31 49.57 25.82
C ASP A 32 -58.56 48.37 24.88
N ALA A 33 -58.03 47.18 25.20
CA ALA A 33 -58.38 45.94 24.47
C ALA A 33 -58.07 44.63 25.24
N GLU A 34 -58.10 44.59 26.57
CA GLU A 34 -57.44 43.48 27.30
C GLU A 34 -58.24 42.19 27.57
N ASN A 35 -59.51 42.08 27.13
CA ASN A 35 -60.34 40.91 27.48
C ASN A 35 -60.73 39.98 26.31
N GLY A 36 -60.19 40.19 25.10
CA GLY A 36 -60.47 39.34 23.92
C GLY A 36 -59.29 38.54 23.37
N GLU A 37 -58.06 38.98 23.61
CA GLU A 37 -56.84 38.34 23.09
C GLU A 37 -56.29 37.22 23.99
N THR A 38 -56.59 37.28 25.29
CA THR A 38 -56.08 36.31 26.28
C THR A 38 -56.75 34.93 26.16
N ASP A 39 -58.00 34.85 25.71
CA ASP A 39 -58.69 33.56 25.51
C ASP A 39 -58.31 32.87 24.20
N LYS A 40 -58.07 33.64 23.12
CA LYS A 40 -57.59 33.08 21.85
C LYS A 40 -56.15 32.59 21.96
N ALA A 41 -55.28 33.31 22.68
CA ALA A 41 -53.91 32.87 22.95
C ALA A 41 -53.87 31.59 23.80
N LYS A 42 -54.72 31.48 24.83
CA LYS A 42 -54.85 30.27 25.65
C LYS A 42 -55.43 29.10 24.87
N GLN A 43 -56.35 29.33 23.93
CA GLN A 43 -56.89 28.29 23.07
C GLN A 43 -55.87 27.78 22.05
N HIS A 44 -55.07 28.69 21.47
CA HIS A 44 -53.98 28.34 20.54
C HIS A 44 -52.86 27.56 21.25
N GLN A 45 -52.51 27.93 22.48
CA GLN A 45 -51.50 27.23 23.27
C GLN A 45 -51.96 25.82 23.68
N ARG A 46 -53.25 25.62 23.97
CA ARG A 46 -53.81 24.28 24.22
C ARG A 46 -53.82 23.42 22.95
N GLN A 47 -54.09 24.01 21.79
CA GLN A 47 -54.02 23.30 20.50
C GLN A 47 -52.58 22.88 20.15
N LEU A 48 -51.59 23.75 20.39
CA LEU A 48 -50.17 23.44 20.21
C LEU A 48 -49.71 22.33 21.16
N GLN A 49 -50.12 22.36 22.44
CA GLN A 49 -49.80 21.30 23.39
C GLN A 49 -50.46 19.95 23.04
N HIS A 50 -51.70 19.98 22.52
CA HIS A 50 -52.38 18.78 22.06
C HIS A 50 -51.71 18.20 20.81
N TYR A 51 -51.28 19.06 19.87
CA TYR A 51 -50.54 18.65 18.67
C TYR A 51 -49.16 18.08 19.01
N HIS A 52 -48.41 18.71 19.94
CA HIS A 52 -47.13 18.18 20.42
C HIS A 52 -47.28 16.82 21.12
N SER A 53 -48.34 16.62 21.91
CA SER A 53 -48.64 15.34 22.55
C SER A 53 -48.97 14.24 21.53
N MET A 54 -49.72 14.57 20.47
CA MET A 54 -50.03 13.64 19.38
C MET A 54 -48.78 13.27 18.56
N VAL A 55 -47.94 14.24 18.23
CA VAL A 55 -46.69 14.02 17.47
C VAL A 55 -45.70 13.17 18.28
N MET A 56 -45.57 13.43 19.59
CA MET A 56 -44.74 12.61 20.47
C MET A 56 -45.27 11.18 20.61
N GLN A 57 -46.59 10.97 20.70
CA GLN A 57 -47.17 9.62 20.75
C GLN A 57 -47.08 8.87 19.42
N HIS A 58 -47.13 9.56 18.27
CA HIS A 58 -46.96 8.94 16.94
C HIS A 58 -45.50 8.69 16.54
N GLN A 59 -44.52 9.41 17.10
CA GLN A 59 -43.09 9.17 16.81
C GLN A 59 -42.43 8.18 17.76
N HIS A 60 -42.87 8.06 19.02
CA HIS A 60 -42.23 7.14 19.97
C HIS A 60 -42.65 5.67 19.83
N ALA A 61 -43.89 5.40 19.38
CA ALA A 61 -44.38 4.02 19.25
C ALA A 61 -43.62 3.19 18.18
N PRO A 62 -43.31 3.72 16.97
CA PRO A 62 -42.52 3.01 15.96
C PRO A 62 -41.05 2.80 16.40
N LEU A 63 -40.46 3.79 17.08
CA LEU A 63 -39.09 3.71 17.60
C LEU A 63 -38.93 2.62 18.67
N LEU A 64 -39.89 2.51 19.59
CA LEU A 64 -39.94 1.42 20.59
C LEU A 64 -40.13 0.05 19.96
N LEU A 65 -40.97 -0.06 18.93
CA LEU A 65 -41.17 -1.30 18.16
C LEU A 65 -39.91 -1.70 17.36
N MET A 66 -39.22 -0.75 16.75
CA MET A 66 -37.94 -0.98 16.07
C MET A 66 -36.84 -1.39 17.05
N GLN A 67 -36.80 -0.77 18.24
CA GLN A 67 -35.83 -1.10 19.28
C GLN A 67 -36.10 -2.49 19.87
N GLN A 68 -37.37 -2.85 20.10
CA GLN A 68 -37.76 -4.21 20.50
C GLN A 68 -37.45 -5.24 19.41
N HIS A 69 -37.67 -4.91 18.14
CA HIS A 69 -37.34 -5.80 17.03
C HIS A 69 -35.82 -6.00 16.88
N ARG A 70 -35.01 -4.93 17.04
CA ARG A 70 -33.55 -5.01 17.05
C ARG A 70 -33.04 -5.89 18.20
N ILE A 71 -33.57 -5.71 19.41
CA ILE A 71 -33.21 -6.54 20.58
C ILE A 71 -33.59 -8.01 20.34
N GLN A 72 -34.70 -8.31 19.67
CA GLN A 72 -35.06 -9.69 19.31
C GLN A 72 -34.14 -10.29 18.25
N GLN A 73 -33.74 -9.52 17.23
CA GLN A 73 -32.78 -9.96 16.21
C GLN A 73 -31.40 -10.24 16.81
N GLU A 74 -30.91 -9.37 17.70
CA GLU A 74 -29.64 -9.57 18.42
C GLU A 74 -29.68 -10.82 19.30
N ARG A 75 -30.79 -11.06 20.02
CA ARG A 75 -30.97 -12.29 20.82
C ARG A 75 -30.97 -13.55 19.95
N LEU A 76 -31.62 -13.51 18.78
CA LEU A 76 -31.63 -14.64 17.84
C LEU A 76 -30.24 -14.89 17.27
N PHE A 77 -29.49 -13.84 16.93
CA PHE A 77 -28.13 -13.94 16.45
C PHE A 77 -27.18 -14.55 17.50
N ILE A 78 -27.26 -14.08 18.76
CA ILE A 78 -26.48 -14.65 19.88
C ILE A 78 -26.83 -16.13 20.09
N LEU A 79 -28.11 -16.49 20.09
CA LEU A 79 -28.54 -17.89 20.23
C LEU A 79 -28.06 -18.77 19.06
N GLN A 80 -27.92 -18.20 17.86
CA GLN A 80 -27.40 -18.91 16.70
C GLN A 80 -25.88 -19.12 16.81
N GLN A 81 -25.14 -18.12 17.27
CA GLN A 81 -23.70 -18.20 17.56
C GLN A 81 -23.41 -19.22 18.66
N GLU A 82 -24.20 -19.23 19.75
CA GLU A 82 -24.07 -20.22 20.82
C GLU A 82 -24.32 -21.66 20.32
N ARG A 83 -25.31 -21.87 19.44
CA ARG A 83 -25.54 -23.20 18.84
C ARG A 83 -24.39 -23.63 17.95
N GLN A 84 -23.81 -22.72 17.15
CA GLN A 84 -22.64 -23.04 16.33
C GLN A 84 -21.41 -23.36 17.18
N HIS A 85 -21.15 -22.59 18.24
CA HIS A 85 -20.09 -22.89 19.20
C HIS A 85 -20.30 -24.24 19.91
N GLN A 86 -21.53 -24.59 20.28
CA GLN A 86 -21.84 -25.89 20.88
C GLN A 86 -21.65 -27.05 19.89
N GLN A 87 -22.01 -26.86 18.62
CA GLN A 87 -21.73 -27.85 17.56
C GLN A 87 -20.23 -28.03 17.34
N LEU A 88 -19.48 -26.93 17.26
CA LEU A 88 -18.03 -26.97 17.09
C LEU A 88 -17.35 -27.67 18.27
N ARG A 89 -17.77 -27.38 19.51
CA ARG A 89 -17.29 -28.08 20.71
C ARG A 89 -17.58 -29.58 20.66
N ARG A 90 -18.76 -30.00 20.19
CA ARG A 90 -19.09 -31.43 20.04
C ARG A 90 -18.23 -32.12 18.97
N ILE A 91 -17.96 -31.42 17.86
CA ILE A 91 -17.09 -31.93 16.79
C ILE A 91 -15.66 -32.09 17.32
N VAL A 92 -15.12 -31.06 17.99
CA VAL A 92 -13.78 -31.11 18.59
C VAL A 92 -13.69 -32.22 19.63
N LEU A 93 -14.68 -32.35 20.54
CA LEU A 93 -14.69 -33.44 21.52
C LEU A 93 -14.72 -34.82 20.82
N SER A 94 -15.49 -34.97 19.75
CA SER A 94 -15.59 -36.23 19.01
C SER A 94 -14.27 -36.58 18.31
N VAL A 95 -13.59 -35.59 17.73
CA VAL A 95 -12.27 -35.75 17.11
C VAL A 95 -11.21 -36.09 18.15
N CYS A 96 -11.16 -35.35 19.26
CA CYS A 96 -10.23 -35.65 20.35
C CYS A 96 -10.46 -37.04 20.96
N THR A 97 -11.72 -37.45 21.12
CA THR A 97 -12.06 -38.79 21.62
C THR A 97 -11.64 -39.87 20.62
N ALA A 98 -11.85 -39.65 19.31
CA ALA A 98 -11.42 -40.57 18.27
C ALA A 98 -9.89 -40.70 18.22
N LEU A 99 -9.15 -39.59 18.37
CA LEU A 99 -7.69 -39.59 18.42
C LEU A 99 -7.16 -40.28 19.68
N LEU A 100 -7.80 -40.09 20.84
CA LEU A 100 -7.46 -40.79 22.08
C LEU A 100 -7.72 -42.30 21.97
N VAL A 101 -8.85 -42.71 21.39
CA VAL A 101 -9.15 -44.12 21.14
C VAL A 101 -8.14 -44.72 20.15
N ALA A 102 -7.78 -44.01 19.09
CA ALA A 102 -6.75 -44.44 18.15
C ALA A 102 -5.37 -44.57 18.84
N ALA A 103 -4.99 -43.61 19.69
CA ALA A 103 -3.74 -43.65 20.43
C ALA A 103 -3.69 -44.83 21.41
N VAL A 104 -4.78 -45.11 22.13
CA VAL A 104 -4.88 -46.23 23.09
C VAL A 104 -4.92 -47.58 22.37
N LEU A 105 -5.59 -47.69 21.22
CA LEU A 105 -5.63 -48.91 20.42
C LEU A 105 -4.29 -49.19 19.69
N CYS A 106 -3.53 -48.15 19.35
CA CYS A 106 -2.21 -48.27 18.74
C CYS A 106 -1.07 -48.44 19.77
N TRP A 107 -1.30 -48.13 21.05
CA TRP A 107 -0.29 -48.23 22.12
C TRP A 107 0.31 -49.64 22.31
N PRO A 108 -0.46 -50.75 22.19
CA PRO A 108 0.09 -52.10 22.29
C PRO A 108 0.94 -52.51 21.08
N LEU A 109 0.79 -51.84 19.93
CA LEU A 109 1.54 -52.15 18.70
C LEU A 109 2.91 -51.48 18.66
N VAL A 110 3.12 -50.41 19.45
CA VAL A 110 4.39 -49.65 19.49
C VAL A 110 5.38 -50.25 20.50
N LEU A 111 4.91 -51.04 21.48
CA LEU A 111 5.76 -51.61 22.53
C LEU A 111 6.27 -53.04 22.26
N SER A 112 5.89 -53.68 21.15
CA SER A 112 6.29 -55.07 20.86
C SER A 112 7.20 -55.28 19.65
N SER A 113 7.84 -54.25 19.11
CA SER A 113 8.74 -54.39 17.94
C SER A 113 10.10 -53.70 18.16
N SER A 114 10.90 -54.25 19.08
CA SER A 114 12.34 -54.05 19.08
C SER A 114 13.00 -54.92 17.99
N THR A 115 12.92 -54.49 16.74
CA THR A 115 13.81 -54.95 15.65
C THR A 115 13.90 -53.88 14.58
N THR A 116 15.12 -53.52 14.20
CA THR A 116 15.47 -52.59 13.11
C THR A 116 14.79 -53.01 11.81
N MET A 117 13.92 -52.15 11.27
CA MET A 117 13.32 -52.30 9.92
C MET A 117 14.01 -51.36 8.93
N SER A 118 14.29 -51.86 7.73
CA SER A 118 14.84 -51.09 6.62
C SER A 118 13.71 -50.42 5.82
N ARG A 119 14.08 -49.48 4.96
CA ARG A 119 13.20 -48.55 4.24
C ARG A 119 12.17 -49.20 3.30
N ASP A 120 12.24 -50.53 3.09
CA ASP A 120 11.42 -51.27 2.13
C ASP A 120 10.20 -51.99 2.74
N ASP A 121 10.01 -51.96 4.06
CA ASP A 121 8.98 -52.78 4.73
C ASP A 121 7.65 -52.06 5.04
N PHE A 122 7.38 -50.87 4.47
CA PHE A 122 6.10 -50.16 4.68
C PHE A 122 5.08 -50.38 3.53
N PRO A 123 3.83 -50.81 3.82
CA PRO A 123 2.79 -51.07 2.79
C PRO A 123 2.36 -49.84 1.99
N PHE A 124 2.64 -48.64 2.49
CA PHE A 124 2.26 -47.37 1.85
C PHE A 124 3.12 -47.04 0.61
N TRP A 125 4.30 -47.62 0.50
CA TRP A 125 5.20 -47.40 -0.65
C TRP A 125 4.87 -48.31 -1.85
N ARG A 126 4.25 -49.47 -1.60
CA ARG A 126 3.82 -50.40 -2.66
C ARG A 126 2.60 -49.87 -3.44
N ILE A 127 1.68 -49.16 -2.77
CA ILE A 127 0.48 -48.58 -3.41
C ILE A 127 0.81 -47.32 -4.24
N ARG A 128 1.89 -46.59 -3.90
CA ARG A 128 2.31 -45.40 -4.65
C ARG A 128 3.01 -45.77 -5.96
N ASN A 129 3.81 -46.83 -5.98
CA ASN A 129 4.49 -47.30 -7.20
C ASN A 129 3.56 -48.09 -8.14
N GLU A 130 2.55 -48.80 -7.62
CA GLU A 130 1.55 -49.46 -8.47
C GLU A 130 0.61 -48.47 -9.16
N ARG A 131 0.38 -47.27 -8.59
CA ARG A 131 -0.37 -46.19 -9.26
C ARG A 131 0.48 -45.39 -10.25
N GLN A 132 1.75 -45.13 -9.94
CA GLN A 132 2.68 -44.48 -10.90
C GLN A 132 2.96 -45.37 -12.12
N GLY A 133 3.09 -46.69 -11.93
CA GLY A 133 3.27 -47.64 -13.05
C GLY A 133 2.05 -47.73 -13.99
N GLN A 134 0.82 -47.60 -13.48
CA GLN A 134 -0.39 -47.63 -14.32
C GLN A 134 -0.71 -46.32 -15.04
N GLU A 135 -0.21 -45.17 -14.55
CA GLU A 135 -0.32 -43.89 -15.25
C GLU A 135 0.75 -43.70 -16.33
N GLU A 136 1.97 -44.21 -16.12
CA GLU A 136 3.05 -44.22 -17.13
C GLU A 136 2.77 -45.20 -18.30
N GLU A 137 2.07 -46.31 -18.04
CA GLU A 137 1.67 -47.25 -19.10
C GLU A 137 0.51 -46.71 -19.97
N LYS A 138 -0.37 -45.88 -19.40
CA LYS A 138 -1.47 -45.20 -20.13
C LYS A 138 -1.00 -43.99 -20.93
N THR A 139 0.02 -43.27 -20.48
CA THR A 139 0.65 -42.17 -21.24
C THR A 139 1.57 -42.70 -22.34
N SER A 140 2.26 -43.82 -22.11
CA SER A 140 3.11 -44.48 -23.12
C SER A 140 2.30 -45.19 -24.23
N ALA A 141 1.09 -45.68 -23.94
CA ALA A 141 0.19 -46.25 -24.95
C ALA A 141 -0.44 -45.18 -25.87
N LYS A 142 -0.55 -43.92 -25.40
CA LYS A 142 -1.10 -42.80 -26.18
C LYS A 142 -0.05 -42.10 -27.05
N LEU A 143 1.25 -42.29 -26.77
CA LEU A 143 2.37 -41.82 -27.61
C LEU A 143 2.82 -42.82 -28.68
N ARG A 144 2.28 -44.06 -28.72
CA ARG A 144 2.64 -45.09 -29.72
C ARG A 144 1.76 -45.16 -30.97
N SER A 145 0.82 -44.22 -31.17
CA SER A 145 -0.03 -44.17 -32.38
C SER A 145 0.35 -43.07 -33.38
N GLN A 146 1.42 -42.32 -33.14
CA GLN A 146 1.92 -41.35 -34.11
C GLN A 146 3.44 -41.49 -34.26
N THR A 147 3.88 -41.62 -35.52
CA THR A 147 5.27 -41.55 -36.03
C THR A 147 5.97 -42.90 -36.26
N THR A 148 5.76 -43.43 -37.47
CA THR A 148 6.65 -44.40 -38.14
C THR A 148 7.66 -43.64 -38.99
N ILE A 149 8.95 -43.61 -38.64
CA ILE A 149 10.05 -43.38 -39.60
C ILE A 149 11.26 -44.25 -39.21
N HIS A 150 11.74 -45.04 -40.18
CA HIS A 150 12.93 -45.89 -40.16
C HIS A 150 14.25 -45.11 -40.05
N VAL A 151 15.23 -45.56 -39.25
CA VAL A 151 16.67 -45.65 -39.61
C VAL A 151 17.37 -46.76 -38.81
N GLN A 152 18.31 -47.46 -39.47
CA GLN A 152 19.02 -48.69 -39.09
C GLN A 152 20.08 -48.57 -37.97
N HIS A 153 20.31 -49.71 -37.32
CA HIS A 153 21.38 -50.03 -36.38
C HIS A 153 22.81 -49.94 -36.95
N SER A 154 23.76 -49.56 -36.09
CA SER A 154 25.07 -50.24 -36.01
C SER A 154 25.53 -50.34 -34.55
N THR A 155 26.13 -51.48 -34.23
CA THR A 155 26.46 -52.02 -32.91
C THR A 155 27.93 -51.81 -32.55
N SER A 156 28.27 -51.70 -31.26
CA SER A 156 29.37 -52.48 -30.66
C SER A 156 29.37 -52.40 -29.12
N THR A 157 29.53 -53.58 -28.53
CA THR A 157 29.68 -53.96 -27.11
C THR A 157 31.15 -54.00 -26.70
N VAL A 158 31.48 -53.75 -25.41
CA VAL A 158 32.48 -54.52 -24.62
C VAL A 158 32.20 -54.34 -23.09
N SER A 159 32.38 -55.43 -22.36
CA SER A 159 32.17 -55.72 -20.92
C SER A 159 33.37 -55.42 -20.00
N ASN A 160 33.17 -55.37 -18.67
CA ASN A 160 33.74 -56.34 -17.71
C ASN A 160 33.46 -56.03 -16.21
N GLN A 161 33.49 -57.12 -15.43
CA GLN A 161 33.02 -57.37 -14.06
C GLN A 161 34.05 -57.11 -12.93
N GLU A 162 33.49 -56.91 -11.72
CA GLU A 162 33.82 -57.43 -10.36
C GLU A 162 35.28 -57.57 -9.83
N LYS A 163 35.51 -57.11 -8.58
CA LYS A 163 35.70 -58.01 -7.39
C LYS A 163 35.85 -57.29 -6.03
N ILE A 164 35.61 -58.11 -5.00
CA ILE A 164 35.35 -57.91 -3.56
C ILE A 164 36.64 -58.03 -2.69
N GLY A 165 36.67 -57.44 -1.47
CA GLY A 165 37.59 -57.86 -0.39
C GLY A 165 37.47 -57.09 0.94
N LYS A 166 37.42 -57.79 2.09
CA LYS A 166 36.95 -57.40 3.45
C LYS A 166 38.08 -57.21 4.52
N ALA A 167 37.69 -56.55 5.64
CA ALA A 167 38.07 -56.72 7.08
C ALA A 167 39.43 -56.14 7.60
N SER A 168 39.66 -55.73 8.87
CA SER A 168 38.95 -55.86 10.17
C SER A 168 39.51 -54.90 11.27
N LYS A 169 38.63 -54.55 12.23
CA LYS A 169 38.69 -54.09 13.66
C LYS A 169 39.99 -54.00 14.52
N HIS A 170 40.05 -52.96 15.40
CA HIS A 170 40.12 -52.94 16.91
C HIS A 170 40.71 -51.59 17.42
N LEU A 171 40.56 -51.06 18.65
CA LEU A 171 39.53 -50.91 19.73
C LEU A 171 40.20 -50.08 20.87
N ASN A 172 39.44 -49.32 21.68
CA ASN A 172 39.71 -48.71 23.02
C ASN A 172 40.61 -47.45 23.14
N LYS A 173 40.49 -46.54 24.13
CA LYS A 173 39.42 -46.02 25.03
C LYS A 173 40.05 -44.95 25.99
N ASP A 174 39.26 -43.95 26.40
CA ASP A 174 39.26 -43.15 27.66
C ASP A 174 40.46 -42.25 28.11
N SER A 175 40.23 -40.94 28.31
CA SER A 175 39.97 -40.27 29.64
C SER A 175 40.36 -38.76 29.78
N SER A 176 39.35 -37.99 30.19
CA SER A 176 39.23 -36.78 31.07
C SER A 176 40.38 -35.84 31.52
N GLN A 177 40.09 -34.53 31.33
CA GLN A 177 40.03 -33.37 32.28
C GLN A 177 41.25 -32.67 32.91
N SER A 178 41.18 -31.32 32.77
CA SER A 178 41.34 -30.21 33.76
C SER A 178 42.60 -29.33 33.74
N ASN A 179 42.33 -28.00 33.77
CA ASN A 179 43.24 -26.83 33.80
C ASN A 179 44.12 -26.76 35.06
N PRO A 180 45.17 -25.90 35.07
CA PRO A 180 45.06 -24.66 35.85
C PRO A 180 45.82 -23.42 35.30
N ILE A 181 45.40 -22.24 35.79
CA ILE A 181 46.04 -20.90 35.68
C ILE A 181 47.16 -20.76 36.74
N PRO A 182 48.21 -19.95 36.48
CA PRO A 182 48.90 -19.17 37.53
C PRO A 182 49.24 -17.70 37.09
N PRO A 183 49.71 -16.78 37.99
CA PRO A 183 49.05 -15.50 38.25
C PRO A 183 49.93 -14.21 38.15
N ALA A 184 49.37 -13.12 38.72
CA ALA A 184 49.63 -11.67 38.75
C ALA A 184 51.02 -11.06 39.06
N ASN A 185 51.04 -9.71 38.94
CA ASN A 185 51.90 -8.64 39.56
C ASN A 185 52.89 -7.94 38.60
N GLN A 186 53.21 -6.64 38.66
CA GLN A 186 52.75 -5.43 39.40
C GLN A 186 53.64 -4.24 38.91
N VAL A 187 53.12 -3.00 38.98
CA VAL A 187 53.85 -1.72 39.31
C VAL A 187 54.78 -1.16 38.19
N ALA A 188 54.75 0.13 37.79
CA ALA A 188 54.85 1.32 38.61
C ALA A 188 54.29 2.64 38.01
N THR A 189 54.04 3.54 38.94
CA THR A 189 53.65 4.96 38.93
C THR A 189 54.60 5.97 38.28
N SER A 190 53.96 7.00 37.70
CA SER A 190 54.21 8.46 37.79
C SER A 190 55.35 9.16 37.03
N GLY A 191 54.97 10.16 36.21
CA GLY A 191 55.81 11.25 35.73
C GLY A 191 55.01 12.27 34.89
N ILE A 192 54.92 13.51 35.37
CA ILE A 192 54.10 14.64 34.89
C ILE A 192 54.76 15.36 33.69
N ALA A 193 53.94 15.84 32.72
CA ALA A 193 53.98 17.15 32.02
C ALA A 193 53.64 17.05 30.52
N THR A 194 52.61 17.80 30.11
CA THR A 194 52.10 18.05 28.74
C THR A 194 53.04 18.98 27.93
N PRO A 195 53.04 18.96 26.57
CA PRO A 195 52.04 19.71 25.80
C PRO A 195 51.63 19.15 24.41
N SER A 196 50.51 19.68 23.93
CA SER A 196 50.09 19.96 22.53
C SER A 196 49.70 18.83 21.57
N ASP A 197 48.43 18.92 21.15
CA ASP A 197 47.87 18.73 19.80
C ASP A 197 48.23 17.48 18.99
N GLY A 198 47.21 16.63 18.89
CA GLY A 198 47.12 15.54 17.93
C GLY A 198 45.74 14.90 17.99
N GLY A 199 44.69 15.69 17.72
CA GLY A 199 43.33 15.17 17.58
C GLY A 199 43.25 14.22 16.39
N THR A 200 43.40 12.93 16.62
CA THR A 200 42.95 11.91 15.68
C THR A 200 41.44 11.85 15.76
N SER A 201 40.76 12.49 14.82
CA SER A 201 39.35 12.28 14.53
C SER A 201 39.13 10.80 14.25
N SER A 202 38.54 10.11 15.22
CA SER A 202 37.87 8.83 14.99
C SER A 202 36.77 9.08 13.96
N HIS A 203 37.07 8.89 12.67
CA HIS A 203 36.06 8.72 11.65
C HIS A 203 35.34 7.40 11.93
N THR A 204 34.33 7.45 12.79
CA THR A 204 33.28 6.45 12.80
C THR A 204 32.65 6.46 11.41
N MET A 205 32.99 5.46 10.59
CA MET A 205 32.30 5.24 9.32
C MET A 205 30.81 5.11 9.63
N LYS A 206 30.00 6.03 9.11
CA LYS A 206 28.54 5.91 9.16
C LYS A 206 28.16 4.53 8.58
N PRO A 207 27.25 3.77 9.19
CA PRO A 207 26.84 2.47 8.67
C PRO A 207 26.32 2.62 7.23
N LYS A 208 26.70 1.68 6.36
CA LYS A 208 26.30 1.68 4.95
C LYS A 208 24.80 1.33 4.87
N ILE A 209 23.98 2.29 4.47
CA ILE A 209 22.53 2.12 4.35
C ILE A 209 22.22 1.27 3.11
N SER A 210 21.23 0.37 3.24
CA SER A 210 20.73 -0.45 2.14
C SER A 210 20.03 0.42 1.08
N ALA A 211 20.14 0.04 -0.20
CA ALA A 211 19.35 0.64 -1.28
C ALA A 211 17.83 0.39 -1.16
N PHE A 212 17.44 -0.58 -0.33
CA PHE A 212 16.07 -0.83 0.10
C PHE A 212 16.06 -0.94 1.63
N PRO A 213 16.02 0.21 2.34
CA PRO A 213 16.15 0.20 3.78
C PRO A 213 14.82 -0.06 4.48
N SER A 214 14.92 -0.50 5.73
CA SER A 214 13.85 -0.49 6.71
C SER A 214 14.05 0.68 7.67
N PHE A 215 12.96 1.26 8.20
CA PHE A 215 13.07 2.25 9.27
C PHE A 215 13.84 1.71 10.50
N LEU A 216 13.73 0.40 10.79
CA LEU A 216 14.46 -0.22 11.91
C LEU A 216 15.99 -0.16 11.74
N ASP A 217 16.50 -0.01 10.52
CA ASP A 217 17.94 0.11 10.25
C ASP A 217 18.55 1.38 10.87
N PHE A 218 17.71 2.36 11.21
CA PHE A 218 18.13 3.66 11.74
C PHE A 218 18.06 3.74 13.26
N ASN A 219 17.48 2.76 13.96
CA ASN A 219 17.39 2.73 15.43
C ASN A 219 16.80 4.01 16.07
N ASN A 220 15.87 4.68 15.39
CA ASN A 220 15.33 6.00 15.76
C ASN A 220 16.39 7.12 15.82
N ASP A 221 17.55 6.95 15.18
CA ASP A 221 18.49 8.04 14.96
C ASP A 221 17.90 9.03 13.93
N PRO A 222 18.18 10.34 14.05
CA PRO A 222 17.81 11.32 13.05
C PRO A 222 18.23 10.91 11.64
N ILE A 223 17.28 10.99 10.71
CA ILE A 223 17.46 10.69 9.30
C ILE A 223 17.43 12.00 8.51
N GLU A 224 18.52 12.26 7.78
CA GLU A 224 18.56 13.33 6.79
C GLU A 224 17.83 12.86 5.53
N VAL A 225 16.76 13.54 5.16
CA VAL A 225 16.01 13.26 3.93
C VAL A 225 16.30 14.36 2.91
N SER A 226 16.68 13.94 1.71
CA SER A 226 16.87 14.82 0.55
C SER A 226 16.48 14.05 -0.71
N TYR A 227 16.78 14.59 -1.89
CA TYR A 227 16.54 13.90 -3.16
C TYR A 227 17.51 14.38 -4.23
N ASN A 228 17.67 13.56 -5.25
CA ASN A 228 18.33 13.90 -6.50
C ASN A 228 17.37 13.61 -7.67
N ALA A 229 17.82 13.81 -8.90
CA ALA A 229 17.01 13.56 -10.10
C ALA A 229 16.53 12.10 -10.26
N GLN A 230 17.14 11.14 -9.57
CA GLN A 230 16.82 9.72 -9.66
C GLN A 230 15.91 9.25 -8.51
N ALA A 231 16.20 9.66 -7.27
CA ALA A 231 15.59 9.09 -6.07
C ALA A 231 15.47 10.08 -4.90
N LEU A 232 14.63 9.72 -3.93
CA LEU A 232 14.79 10.17 -2.56
C LEU A 232 16.08 9.59 -1.96
N GLU A 233 16.74 10.37 -1.13
CA GLU A 233 17.96 9.98 -0.42
C GLU A 233 17.75 10.01 1.09
N LEU A 234 18.12 8.92 1.76
CA LEU A 234 18.18 8.82 3.22
C LEU A 234 19.65 8.80 3.65
N ASN A 235 20.09 9.81 4.41
CA ASN A 235 21.51 10.05 4.75
C ASN A 235 22.42 9.94 3.51
N SER A 236 22.06 10.64 2.43
CA SER A 236 22.77 10.69 1.13
C SER A 236 22.85 9.35 0.39
N THR A 237 21.97 8.40 0.71
CA THR A 237 21.85 7.12 -0.03
C THR A 237 20.54 7.12 -0.80
N SER A 238 20.59 7.04 -2.14
CA SER A 238 19.40 6.82 -2.99
C SER A 238 18.71 5.52 -2.61
N VAL A 239 17.38 5.57 -2.44
CA VAL A 239 16.59 4.41 -1.98
C VAL A 239 15.43 4.09 -2.92
N LEU A 240 15.10 2.80 -3.01
CA LEU A 240 13.83 2.33 -3.56
C LEU A 240 12.77 2.34 -2.46
N LEU A 241 11.66 3.02 -2.72
CA LEU A 241 10.50 3.08 -1.83
C LEU A 241 9.31 2.37 -2.48
N LEU A 242 8.88 1.27 -1.85
CA LEU A 242 7.67 0.54 -2.19
C LEU A 242 6.63 0.82 -1.11
N GLY A 243 5.63 1.61 -1.47
CA GLY A 243 4.61 2.17 -0.62
C GLY A 243 3.23 1.54 -0.79
N GLY A 244 2.43 1.64 0.26
CA GLY A 244 1.01 1.30 0.21
C GLY A 244 0.17 2.31 0.99
N SER A 245 -0.90 2.80 0.37
CA SER A 245 -1.85 3.68 1.05
C SER A 245 -2.74 2.90 2.00
N MET A 246 -2.79 3.35 3.26
CA MET A 246 -3.64 2.82 4.31
C MET A 246 -4.04 3.94 5.26
N HIS A 247 -5.30 4.00 5.66
CA HIS A 247 -5.84 5.13 6.41
C HIS A 247 -6.29 4.68 7.81
N PRO A 248 -5.64 5.13 8.90
CA PRO A 248 -6.00 4.68 10.24
C PRO A 248 -7.42 5.13 10.64
N THR A 249 -7.92 6.22 10.04
CA THR A 249 -9.32 6.66 10.17
C THR A 249 -10.34 5.69 9.59
N ARG A 250 -9.93 4.83 8.65
CA ARG A 250 -10.76 3.77 8.05
C ARG A 250 -10.59 2.39 8.73
N ALA A 251 -9.78 2.32 9.78
CA ALA A 251 -9.58 1.08 10.53
C ALA A 251 -10.77 0.76 11.45
N GLY A 252 -11.04 -0.55 11.60
CA GLY A 252 -12.06 -1.06 12.51
C GLY A 252 -11.67 -0.97 13.98
N SER A 253 -10.38 -1.16 14.24
CA SER A 253 -9.75 -1.23 15.56
C SER A 253 -8.23 -1.08 15.44
N LYS A 254 -7.54 -0.91 16.57
CA LYS A 254 -6.07 -1.01 16.66
C LYS A 254 -5.57 -2.33 16.06
N ALA A 255 -6.19 -3.45 16.42
CA ALA A 255 -5.78 -4.77 15.94
C ALA A 255 -5.89 -4.90 14.41
N SER A 256 -6.94 -4.35 13.79
CA SER A 256 -7.07 -4.37 12.33
C SER A 256 -6.04 -3.49 11.63
N TRP A 257 -5.67 -2.35 12.23
CA TRP A 257 -4.61 -1.50 11.69
C TRP A 257 -3.26 -2.21 11.75
N GLU A 258 -2.90 -2.71 12.94
CA GLU A 258 -1.64 -3.41 13.18
C GLU A 258 -1.51 -4.65 12.29
N TYR A 259 -2.58 -5.44 12.14
CA TYR A 259 -2.59 -6.58 11.24
C TYR A 259 -2.35 -6.19 9.78
N ALA A 260 -3.00 -5.14 9.29
CA ALA A 260 -2.82 -4.72 7.90
C ALA A 260 -1.40 -4.15 7.66
N LEU A 261 -0.79 -3.51 8.66
CA LEU A 261 0.63 -3.11 8.60
C LEU A 261 1.57 -4.32 8.60
N ASP A 262 1.29 -5.37 9.38
CA ASP A 262 2.06 -6.62 9.38
C ASP A 262 2.04 -7.26 7.98
N GLU A 263 0.87 -7.27 7.33
CA GLU A 263 0.70 -7.77 5.97
C GLU A 263 1.42 -6.91 4.92
N ALA A 264 1.44 -5.58 5.08
CA ALA A 264 2.21 -4.66 4.24
C ALA A 264 3.72 -4.94 4.31
N ALA A 265 4.28 -4.97 5.53
CA ALA A 265 5.69 -5.28 5.75
C ALA A 265 6.05 -6.69 5.27
N HIS A 266 5.20 -7.68 5.57
CA HIS A 266 5.39 -9.07 5.14
C HIS A 266 5.43 -9.21 3.61
N ASN A 267 4.64 -8.40 2.90
CA ASN A 267 4.61 -8.41 1.44
C ASN A 267 5.74 -7.58 0.79
N GLY A 268 6.63 -6.98 1.57
CA GLY A 268 7.82 -6.29 1.06
C GLY A 268 7.63 -4.79 0.82
N LEU A 269 6.65 -4.15 1.44
CA LEU A 269 6.59 -2.69 1.50
C LEU A 269 7.58 -2.16 2.56
N ASN A 270 8.15 -0.99 2.31
CA ASN A 270 8.96 -0.24 3.27
C ASN A 270 8.40 1.15 3.57
N LEU A 271 7.28 1.54 2.94
CA LEU A 271 6.63 2.83 3.11
C LEU A 271 5.11 2.65 3.28
N ILE A 272 4.50 3.46 4.15
CA ILE A 272 3.04 3.58 4.26
C ILE A 272 2.64 5.03 4.00
N THR A 273 1.62 5.21 3.20
CA THR A 273 1.07 6.54 2.89
C THR A 273 -0.23 6.74 3.65
N ILE A 274 -0.33 7.86 4.37
CA ILE A 274 -1.47 8.18 5.24
C ILE A 274 -2.00 9.56 4.90
N TYR A 275 -3.27 9.68 4.48
CA TYR A 275 -3.97 10.97 4.51
C TYR A 275 -4.39 11.37 5.92
N VAL A 276 -4.33 12.67 6.22
CA VAL A 276 -4.91 13.30 7.41
C VAL A 276 -6.25 13.93 7.03
N PHE A 277 -7.35 13.42 7.60
CA PHE A 277 -8.69 13.89 7.30
C PHE A 277 -9.11 14.98 8.30
N TRP A 278 -9.01 16.26 7.90
CA TRP A 278 -9.33 17.38 8.79
C TRP A 278 -10.74 17.27 9.39
N GLY A 279 -11.75 16.94 8.61
CA GLY A 279 -13.13 16.75 9.09
C GLY A 279 -13.27 15.67 10.16
N ALA A 280 -12.41 14.64 10.14
CA ALA A 280 -12.36 13.63 11.20
C ALA A 280 -11.73 14.17 12.49
N HIS A 281 -10.77 15.09 12.39
CA HIS A 281 -10.06 15.69 13.52
C HIS A 281 -10.73 16.95 14.08
N GLN A 282 -11.59 17.61 13.31
CA GLN A 282 -12.33 18.80 13.75
C GLN A 282 -13.76 18.82 13.18
N PRO A 283 -14.66 17.99 13.72
CA PRO A 283 -16.02 17.84 13.18
C PRO A 283 -16.92 19.05 13.41
N PHE A 284 -16.58 19.96 14.33
CA PHE A 284 -17.38 21.15 14.64
C PHE A 284 -16.52 22.43 14.65
N ALA A 285 -17.10 23.56 14.23
CA ALA A 285 -16.39 24.84 14.13
C ALA A 285 -15.83 25.34 15.46
N ASN A 286 -16.49 25.01 16.57
CA ASN A 286 -16.11 25.44 17.92
C ASN A 286 -15.29 24.39 18.68
N SER A 287 -14.93 23.25 18.06
CA SER A 287 -14.07 22.25 18.68
C SER A 287 -12.60 22.52 18.37
N THR A 288 -11.72 22.20 19.32
CA THR A 288 -10.28 22.05 19.04
C THR A 288 -10.04 20.82 18.17
N LEU A 289 -8.86 20.75 17.54
CA LEU A 289 -8.42 19.53 16.86
C LEU A 289 -8.29 18.40 17.88
N ASP A 290 -8.83 17.24 17.53
CA ASP A 290 -8.77 15.98 18.26
C ASP A 290 -8.10 14.92 17.38
N TRP A 291 -6.87 14.55 17.73
CA TRP A 291 -6.08 13.58 16.98
C TRP A 291 -6.42 12.12 17.27
N THR A 292 -7.32 11.86 18.24
CA THR A 292 -7.80 10.50 18.51
C THR A 292 -8.50 9.93 17.29
N LEU A 293 -8.33 8.64 17.04
CA LEU A 293 -8.89 8.01 15.85
C LEU A 293 -10.36 7.63 16.07
N PRO A 294 -11.21 7.64 15.02
CA PRO A 294 -12.65 7.44 15.15
C PRO A 294 -13.04 6.20 15.99
N PHE A 295 -12.38 5.07 15.73
CA PHE A 295 -12.67 3.83 16.45
C PHE A 295 -12.32 3.88 17.94
N SER A 296 -11.39 4.76 18.33
CA SER A 296 -10.99 4.95 19.73
C SER A 296 -11.98 5.86 20.48
N ARG A 297 -12.66 6.76 19.77
CA ARG A 297 -13.74 7.59 20.33
C ARG A 297 -15.02 6.80 20.59
N GLU A 298 -15.24 5.72 19.85
CA GLU A 298 -16.40 4.83 19.99
C GLU A 298 -16.34 3.94 21.25
N LEU A 299 -15.21 3.92 21.97
CA LEU A 299 -15.07 3.21 23.24
C LEU A 299 -15.43 4.12 24.43
N LEU A 300 -16.72 4.02 24.80
CA LEU A 300 -17.31 4.10 26.16
C LEU A 300 -18.21 5.33 26.47
N PRO A 301 -19.34 5.11 27.18
CA PRO A 301 -20.03 6.19 27.90
C PRO A 301 -19.09 6.86 28.92
N PRO A 302 -19.36 8.12 29.33
CA PRO A 302 -18.41 9.01 30.02
C PRO A 302 -17.93 8.59 31.43
N GLN A 303 -18.12 7.33 31.85
CA GLN A 303 -17.78 6.84 33.19
C GLN A 303 -16.63 5.83 33.25
N ARG A 304 -15.90 5.60 32.16
CA ARG A 304 -14.67 4.78 32.17
C ARG A 304 -13.48 5.51 31.55
N ALA A 305 -13.29 6.77 31.92
CA ALA A 305 -12.00 7.42 31.77
C ALA A 305 -11.19 7.11 33.04
N HIS A 306 -10.36 6.05 33.02
CA HIS A 306 -9.11 5.91 33.78
C HIS A 306 -8.38 4.63 33.34
N GLY A 307 -7.40 4.79 32.44
CA GLY A 307 -6.29 3.85 32.22
C GLY A 307 -6.39 2.93 30.99
N GLY A 308 -5.84 3.39 29.85
CA GLY A 308 -5.53 2.59 28.65
C GLY A 308 -6.58 2.68 27.54
N ASP A 309 -6.16 2.88 26.29
CA ASP A 309 -6.94 2.70 25.04
C ASP A 309 -7.54 3.94 24.33
N GLN A 310 -7.06 5.16 24.62
CA GLN A 310 -7.18 6.26 23.65
C GLN A 310 -6.02 6.16 22.65
N TRP A 311 -6.33 5.85 21.39
CA TRP A 311 -5.36 5.62 20.31
C TRP A 311 -5.51 6.72 19.26
N ASP A 312 -4.42 7.39 18.95
CA ASP A 312 -4.41 8.59 18.11
C ASP A 312 -3.56 8.43 16.85
N LEU A 313 -3.47 9.51 16.06
CA LEU A 313 -2.69 9.52 14.83
C LEU A 313 -1.19 9.24 15.08
N ALA A 314 -0.62 9.76 16.17
CA ALA A 314 0.77 9.52 16.52
C ALA A 314 1.02 8.04 16.86
N ASP A 315 0.09 7.40 17.59
CA ASP A 315 0.18 5.97 17.86
C ASP A 315 0.14 5.14 16.57
N ALA A 316 -0.72 5.53 15.61
CA ALA A 316 -0.82 4.85 14.32
C ALA A 316 0.48 4.93 13.50
N ILE A 317 1.09 6.11 13.46
CA ILE A 317 2.37 6.35 12.79
C ILE A 317 3.50 5.61 13.52
N THR A 318 3.48 5.59 14.85
CA THR A 318 4.45 4.83 15.66
C THR A 318 4.33 3.32 15.43
N SER A 319 3.11 2.79 15.20
CA SER A 319 2.92 1.39 14.82
C SER A 319 3.51 1.04 13.45
N CYS A 320 3.66 2.01 12.52
CA CYS A 320 4.42 1.83 11.28
C CYS A 320 5.92 1.68 11.57
N ALA A 321 6.48 2.58 12.38
CA ALA A 321 7.88 2.55 12.79
C ALA A 321 8.26 1.21 13.44
N ALA A 322 7.41 0.69 14.33
CA ALA A 322 7.63 -0.59 15.01
C ALA A 322 7.75 -1.80 14.05
N ARG A 323 7.28 -1.66 12.80
CA ARG A 323 7.34 -2.68 11.74
C ARG A 323 8.39 -2.36 10.67
N GLY A 324 9.20 -1.32 10.90
CA GLY A 324 10.24 -0.90 9.97
C GLY A 324 9.73 -0.22 8.72
N LEU A 325 8.53 0.34 8.77
CA LEU A 325 7.89 1.08 7.69
C LEU A 325 8.12 2.58 7.90
N PHE A 326 8.62 3.25 6.87
CA PHE A 326 8.58 4.70 6.77
C PHE A 326 7.16 5.21 6.53
N VAL A 327 6.95 6.51 6.68
CA VAL A 327 5.66 7.16 6.44
C VAL A 327 5.79 8.32 5.46
N HIS A 328 4.90 8.35 4.46
CA HIS A 328 4.55 9.53 3.68
C HIS A 328 3.24 10.10 4.23
N ILE A 329 3.30 11.24 4.91
CA ILE A 329 2.12 11.85 5.53
C ILE A 329 1.51 12.89 4.57
N ARG A 330 0.26 12.69 4.15
CA ARG A 330 -0.42 13.58 3.21
C ARG A 330 -1.43 14.43 3.98
N LEU A 331 -1.04 15.66 4.29
CA LEU A 331 -1.78 16.50 5.25
C LEU A 331 -3.07 17.08 4.67
N GLY A 332 -3.16 17.25 3.35
CA GLY A 332 -4.27 17.96 2.71
C GLY A 332 -4.08 19.48 2.79
N PRO A 333 -5.12 20.29 3.13
CA PRO A 333 -6.34 19.89 3.82
C PRO A 333 -7.40 19.22 2.96
N TYR A 334 -7.39 19.46 1.65
CA TYR A 334 -8.15 18.68 0.69
C TYR A 334 -7.37 17.41 0.35
N VAL A 335 -8.01 16.26 0.47
CA VAL A 335 -7.39 14.94 0.23
C VAL A 335 -8.13 14.11 -0.82
N CYS A 336 -9.25 14.61 -1.37
CA CYS A 336 -10.17 13.83 -2.19
C CYS A 336 -10.58 12.51 -1.49
N ALA A 337 -9.87 11.43 -1.82
CA ALA A 337 -9.87 10.13 -1.16
C ALA A 337 -11.24 9.48 -1.03
N GLU A 338 -12.20 9.85 -1.88
CA GLU A 338 -13.60 9.43 -1.79
C GLU A 338 -14.18 9.58 -0.36
N TYR A 339 -13.77 10.66 0.30
CA TYR A 339 -14.17 10.99 1.66
C TYR A 339 -15.16 12.16 1.64
N SER A 340 -16.04 12.26 2.65
CA SER A 340 -16.99 13.37 2.73
C SER A 340 -16.25 14.71 2.65
N MET A 341 -16.74 15.60 1.78
CA MET A 341 -16.14 16.92 1.51
C MET A 341 -14.64 16.89 1.17
N GLY A 342 -14.13 15.78 0.62
CA GLY A 342 -12.71 15.62 0.31
C GLY A 342 -11.81 15.72 1.54
N GLY A 343 -12.33 15.36 2.73
CA GLY A 343 -11.64 15.47 4.01
C GLY A 343 -11.76 16.84 4.69
N ILE A 344 -12.32 17.85 4.04
CA ILE A 344 -12.56 19.18 4.62
C ILE A 344 -13.76 19.11 5.58
N PRO A 345 -13.74 19.79 6.75
CA PRO A 345 -14.90 19.80 7.65
C PRO A 345 -16.16 20.42 7.02
N GLU A 346 -17.29 19.73 7.13
CA GLU A 346 -18.60 20.18 6.61
C GLU A 346 -19.06 21.53 7.21
N TRP A 347 -18.57 21.90 8.39
CA TRP A 347 -18.93 23.17 9.02
C TRP A 347 -18.32 24.39 8.31
N ILE A 348 -17.24 24.24 7.55
CA ILE A 348 -16.60 25.37 6.86
C ILE A 348 -17.57 26.07 5.90
N PRO A 349 -18.14 25.39 4.89
CA PRO A 349 -19.13 26.03 4.02
C PRO A 349 -20.42 26.40 4.74
N ALA A 350 -20.75 25.75 5.86
CA ALA A 350 -21.94 26.09 6.65
C ALA A 350 -21.78 27.42 7.43
N VAL A 351 -20.57 27.71 7.92
CA VAL A 351 -20.24 28.93 8.67
C VAL A 351 -19.81 30.06 7.73
N TYR A 352 -19.10 29.73 6.65
CA TYR A 352 -18.61 30.67 5.65
C TYR A 352 -19.27 30.39 4.30
N PRO A 353 -20.53 30.80 4.07
CA PRO A 353 -21.31 30.39 2.90
C PRO A 353 -20.77 30.87 1.55
N ASN A 354 -19.88 31.88 1.54
CA ASN A 354 -19.28 32.44 0.32
C ASN A 354 -17.79 32.08 0.15
N ILE A 355 -17.25 31.21 1.00
CA ILE A 355 -15.82 30.87 0.98
C ILE A 355 -15.44 30.18 -0.33
N ARG A 356 -14.40 30.68 -1.00
CA ARG A 356 -13.81 29.99 -2.15
C ARG A 356 -12.69 29.08 -1.65
N MET A 357 -13.06 27.86 -1.25
CA MET A 357 -12.09 26.83 -0.84
C MET A 357 -11.09 26.56 -1.97
N ARG A 358 -9.85 26.23 -1.60
CA ARG A 358 -8.75 25.90 -2.53
C ARG A 358 -8.45 27.02 -3.52
N ARG A 359 -8.58 28.27 -3.09
CA ARG A 359 -8.28 29.49 -3.86
C ARG A 359 -7.64 30.53 -2.92
N MET A 360 -7.22 31.66 -3.49
CA MET A 360 -6.69 32.82 -2.74
C MET A 360 -7.77 33.59 -1.96
N ASP A 361 -8.64 32.88 -1.24
CA ASP A 361 -9.66 33.42 -0.37
C ASP A 361 -9.11 33.61 1.06
N PRO A 362 -9.08 34.83 1.62
CA PRO A 362 -8.45 35.08 2.92
C PRO A 362 -8.97 34.22 4.07
N ASP A 363 -10.26 33.89 4.09
CA ASP A 363 -10.83 33.02 5.13
C ASP A 363 -10.37 31.58 4.94
N TRP A 364 -10.32 31.11 3.69
CA TRP A 364 -9.77 29.79 3.38
C TRP A 364 -8.29 29.67 3.76
N LEU A 365 -7.47 30.64 3.34
CA LEU A 365 -6.03 30.65 3.61
C LEU A 365 -5.74 30.62 5.12
N ARG A 366 -6.48 31.40 5.91
CA ARG A 366 -6.35 31.41 7.38
C ARG A 366 -6.73 30.06 7.99
N LEU A 367 -7.88 29.50 7.60
CA LEU A 367 -8.36 28.22 8.13
C LEU A 367 -7.40 27.07 7.77
N MET A 368 -6.90 27.03 6.54
CA MET A 368 -5.90 26.06 6.11
C MET A 368 -4.58 26.24 6.85
N GLU A 369 -4.09 27.47 7.02
CA GLU A 369 -2.88 27.76 7.79
C GLU A 369 -3.01 27.25 9.23
N ASP A 370 -4.13 27.54 9.90
CA ASP A 370 -4.39 27.08 11.27
C ASP A 370 -4.35 25.54 11.38
N PHE A 371 -4.96 24.84 10.43
CA PHE A 371 -4.98 23.38 10.41
C PHE A 371 -3.59 22.78 10.12
N VAL A 372 -2.92 23.21 9.04
CA VAL A 372 -1.60 22.69 8.65
C VAL A 372 -0.57 22.98 9.75
N LYS A 373 -0.61 24.18 10.35
CA LYS A 373 0.24 24.52 11.50
C LYS A 373 -0.04 23.62 12.70
N SER A 374 -1.30 23.35 13.01
CA SER A 374 -1.66 22.48 14.14
C SER A 374 -1.23 21.03 13.89
N ALA A 375 -1.41 20.51 12.67
CA ALA A 375 -0.96 19.18 12.28
C ALA A 375 0.57 19.05 12.38
N THR A 376 1.31 20.02 11.83
CA THR A 376 2.77 20.02 11.86
C THR A 376 3.32 20.16 13.28
N LEU A 377 2.72 20.98 14.13
CA LEU A 377 3.06 21.07 15.56
C LEU A 377 2.83 19.74 16.27
N TYR A 378 1.66 19.12 16.09
CA TYR A 378 1.35 17.82 16.68
C TYR A 378 2.38 16.74 16.27
N LEU A 379 2.68 16.61 14.98
CA LEU A 379 3.67 15.64 14.50
C LEU A 379 5.08 15.92 15.05
N THR A 380 5.43 17.19 15.22
CA THR A 380 6.72 17.63 15.77
C THR A 380 6.83 17.34 17.27
N ASP A 381 5.79 17.64 18.04
CA ASP A 381 5.75 17.42 19.49
C ASP A 381 5.87 15.92 19.82
N HIS A 382 5.31 15.07 18.96
CA HIS A 382 5.41 13.61 19.05
C HIS A 382 6.70 13.01 18.45
N GLN A 383 7.65 13.84 17.98
CA GLN A 383 8.93 13.42 17.39
C GLN A 383 8.80 12.47 16.18
N LEU A 384 7.78 12.67 15.33
CA LEU A 384 7.48 11.75 14.24
C LEU A 384 8.23 12.04 12.94
N TRP A 385 8.88 13.21 12.83
CA TRP A 385 9.66 13.56 11.66
C TRP A 385 11.01 12.82 11.61
N ALA A 386 11.45 12.46 10.41
CA ALA A 386 12.74 11.82 10.16
C ALA A 386 13.93 12.49 10.86
N HIS A 387 14.03 13.83 10.79
CA HIS A 387 15.10 14.58 11.45
C HIS A 387 15.04 14.56 13.00
N GLN A 388 13.93 14.09 13.58
CA GLN A 388 13.76 13.87 15.02
C GLN A 388 13.94 12.40 15.42
N GLY A 389 14.22 11.52 14.44
CA GLY A 389 14.28 10.06 14.65
C GLY A 389 12.95 9.34 14.44
N GLY A 390 11.93 10.02 13.91
CA GLY A 390 10.63 9.41 13.61
C GLY A 390 10.52 8.87 12.17
N PRO A 391 9.44 8.14 11.83
CA PRO A 391 9.32 7.44 10.55
C PRO A 391 8.88 8.32 9.37
N ILE A 392 8.45 9.57 9.60
CA ILE A 392 7.92 10.42 8.53
C ILE A 392 9.06 11.01 7.72
N ILE A 393 9.27 10.50 6.50
CA ILE A 393 10.36 10.91 5.61
C ILE A 393 9.95 12.01 4.63
N MET A 394 8.66 12.15 4.32
CA MET A 394 8.15 13.18 3.42
C MET A 394 6.69 13.49 3.71
N ALA A 395 6.23 14.66 3.27
CA ALA A 395 4.86 15.10 3.45
C ALA A 395 4.25 15.68 2.17
N GLN A 396 2.93 15.65 2.05
CA GLN A 396 2.20 16.33 0.98
C GLN A 396 1.33 17.46 1.54
N VAL A 397 1.28 18.57 0.80
CA VAL A 397 0.29 19.64 0.96
C VAL A 397 -0.60 19.68 -0.28
N GLU A 398 -1.88 20.00 -0.12
CA GLU A 398 -2.88 19.93 -1.19
C GLU A 398 -3.03 18.50 -1.77
N ASN A 399 -3.89 18.34 -2.77
CA ASN A 399 -4.10 17.13 -3.55
C ASN A 399 -4.74 17.44 -4.92
N GLU A 400 -4.04 17.15 -6.02
CA GLU A 400 -4.57 17.24 -7.40
C GLU A 400 -5.12 18.62 -7.77
N LEU A 401 -4.39 19.66 -7.36
CA LEU A 401 -4.80 21.04 -7.56
C LEU A 401 -4.80 21.41 -9.05
N GLY A 402 -5.94 21.92 -9.55
CA GLY A 402 -6.07 22.41 -10.92
C GLY A 402 -6.48 21.34 -11.94
N GLU A 403 -6.54 20.06 -11.57
CA GLU A 403 -7.09 19.00 -12.44
C GLU A 403 -8.60 19.20 -12.68
N GLU A 404 -9.33 19.61 -11.64
CA GLU A 404 -10.77 19.93 -11.64
C GLU A 404 -11.16 21.00 -12.66
N ASP A 405 -10.25 21.96 -12.91
CA ASP A 405 -10.50 23.04 -13.84
C ASP A 405 -10.34 22.62 -15.30
N THR A 406 -9.76 21.46 -15.61
CA THR A 406 -9.72 20.97 -17.01
C THR A 406 -11.10 20.56 -17.53
N GLY A 407 -12.00 20.12 -16.64
CA GLY A 407 -13.41 19.83 -16.96
C GLY A 407 -14.25 21.09 -17.18
N PHE A 408 -14.07 22.11 -16.31
CA PHE A 408 -14.70 23.43 -16.47
C PHE A 408 -14.14 24.20 -17.68
N MET A 409 -12.84 24.09 -17.95
CA MET A 409 -12.18 24.70 -19.11
C MET A 409 -12.66 24.05 -20.43
N LYS A 410 -12.89 22.72 -20.45
CA LYS A 410 -13.51 22.07 -21.61
C LYS A 410 -14.96 22.52 -21.87
N ALA A 411 -15.74 22.80 -20.82
CA ALA A 411 -17.11 23.30 -20.96
C ALA A 411 -17.18 24.78 -21.40
N ALA A 412 -16.15 25.58 -21.09
CA ALA A 412 -16.05 26.98 -21.49
C ALA A 412 -15.52 27.21 -22.92
N ASN A 413 -14.94 26.18 -23.55
CA ASN A 413 -14.38 26.21 -24.91
C ASN A 413 -15.41 26.23 -26.05
N ASN A 414 -16.70 26.46 -25.76
CA ASN A 414 -17.77 26.55 -26.76
C ASN A 414 -18.21 27.99 -27.10
N ASN A 415 -17.50 29.03 -26.63
CA ASN A 415 -17.84 30.41 -26.97
C ASN A 415 -16.63 31.12 -27.63
N ASP A 416 -16.77 31.33 -28.92
CA ASP A 416 -15.85 31.99 -29.86
C ASP A 416 -15.71 33.50 -29.58
N ASP A 417 -14.92 33.90 -28.60
CA ASP A 417 -14.43 35.30 -28.53
C ASP A 417 -12.90 35.31 -28.36
N GLU A 418 -12.24 35.35 -29.51
CA GLU A 418 -10.81 35.59 -29.71
C GLU A 418 -10.51 37.08 -29.39
N ASN A 419 -9.88 37.39 -28.24
CA ASN A 419 -8.86 38.46 -28.13
C ASN A 419 -8.26 38.72 -26.73
N GLU A 420 -8.58 37.95 -25.69
CA GLU A 420 -7.72 37.81 -24.50
C GLU A 420 -7.71 36.34 -24.10
N THR A 421 -6.56 35.65 -24.19
CA THR A 421 -6.49 34.21 -23.90
C THR A 421 -6.72 33.97 -22.41
N ARG A 422 -7.97 33.65 -22.09
CA ARG A 422 -8.52 33.27 -20.79
C ARG A 422 -7.75 32.12 -20.11
N GLU A 423 -6.92 31.39 -20.86
CA GLU A 423 -5.88 30.46 -20.38
C GLU A 423 -4.85 31.09 -19.44
N THR A 424 -4.60 32.41 -19.51
CA THR A 424 -3.56 33.08 -18.69
C THR A 424 -4.07 33.59 -17.33
N ARG A 425 -5.39 33.81 -17.17
CA ARG A 425 -5.99 34.32 -15.92
C ARG A 425 -6.44 33.22 -14.95
N GLY A 426 -6.97 32.11 -15.46
CA GLY A 426 -7.39 30.98 -14.62
C GLY A 426 -6.22 30.16 -14.07
N THR A 427 -5.13 30.07 -14.84
CA THR A 427 -3.90 29.39 -14.41
C THR A 427 -3.08 30.22 -13.42
N SER A 428 -3.12 31.56 -13.50
CA SER A 428 -2.39 32.42 -12.55
C SER A 428 -2.98 32.41 -11.14
N GLU A 429 -4.30 32.56 -10.95
CA GLU A 429 -4.89 32.59 -9.59
C GLU A 429 -4.72 31.25 -8.84
N ILE A 430 -4.78 30.12 -9.56
CA ILE A 430 -4.65 28.78 -8.94
C ILE A 430 -3.17 28.44 -8.77
N GLN A 431 -2.29 28.85 -9.68
CA GLN A 431 -0.84 28.73 -9.47
C GLN A 431 -0.40 29.61 -8.29
N ASP A 432 -0.92 30.83 -8.13
CA ASP A 432 -0.67 31.69 -6.96
C ASP A 432 -1.06 30.98 -5.66
N TYR A 433 -2.18 30.24 -5.67
CA TYR A 433 -2.59 29.41 -4.54
C TYR A 433 -1.67 28.21 -4.31
N ALA A 434 -1.22 27.54 -5.39
CA ALA A 434 -0.25 26.46 -5.30
C ALA A 434 1.07 26.97 -4.67
N ASP A 435 1.59 28.08 -5.18
CA ASP A 435 2.80 28.74 -4.68
C ASP A 435 2.62 29.17 -3.21
N TRP A 436 1.44 29.72 -2.85
CA TRP A 436 1.12 30.03 -1.47
C TRP A 436 1.11 28.80 -0.57
N CYS A 437 0.68 27.62 -1.06
CA CYS A 437 0.75 26.37 -0.32
C CYS A 437 2.21 25.95 -0.07
N GLY A 438 3.07 26.11 -1.08
CA GLY A 438 4.52 25.94 -0.96
C GLY A 438 5.14 26.87 0.09
N ASP A 439 4.76 28.15 0.08
CA ASP A 439 5.20 29.13 1.07
C ASP A 439 4.65 28.82 2.47
N LEU A 440 3.40 28.36 2.57
CA LEU A 440 2.76 28.01 3.84
C LEU A 440 3.57 26.94 4.57
N VAL A 441 3.86 25.82 3.90
CA VAL A 441 4.58 24.72 4.54
C VAL A 441 6.00 25.13 4.95
N GLN A 442 6.61 26.06 4.21
CA GLN A 442 7.87 26.66 4.62
C GLN A 442 7.75 27.55 5.86
N ARG A 443 6.62 28.23 6.08
CA ARG A 443 6.40 29.06 7.27
C ARG A 443 6.10 28.25 8.52
N VAL A 444 5.32 27.17 8.39
CA VAL A 444 4.71 26.49 9.56
C VAL A 444 5.34 25.15 9.92
N ALA A 445 6.11 24.53 9.02
CA ALA A 445 6.71 23.23 9.24
C ALA A 445 8.25 23.27 9.39
N PRO A 446 8.86 22.24 10.00
CA PRO A 446 10.32 22.06 9.99
C PRO A 446 10.93 22.14 8.58
N LYS A 447 12.08 22.82 8.46
CA LYS A 447 12.77 23.06 7.18
C LYS A 447 13.36 21.81 6.53
N GLN A 448 13.49 20.73 7.29
CA GLN A 448 14.08 19.46 6.86
C GLN A 448 13.09 18.56 6.11
N ILE A 449 11.80 18.94 6.02
CA ILE A 449 10.78 18.11 5.40
C ILE A 449 10.82 18.26 3.88
N VAL A 450 10.88 17.13 3.18
CA VAL A 450 10.64 17.07 1.75
C VAL A 450 9.14 17.09 1.49
N TRP A 451 8.70 18.07 0.70
CA TRP A 451 7.29 18.29 0.38
C TRP A 451 6.95 17.83 -1.04
N THR A 452 5.80 17.20 -1.20
CA THR A 452 5.23 16.79 -2.48
C THR A 452 3.93 17.54 -2.77
N MET A 453 3.58 17.66 -4.05
CA MET A 453 2.24 17.98 -4.55
C MET A 453 1.95 17.05 -5.73
N CYS A 454 0.82 16.34 -5.70
CA CYS A 454 0.49 15.30 -6.68
C CYS A 454 -0.46 15.82 -7.75
N ASN A 455 -0.16 15.51 -9.01
CA ASN A 455 -0.86 15.95 -10.22
C ASN A 455 -1.13 17.47 -10.29
N GLY A 456 -1.47 17.97 -11.48
CA GLY A 456 -1.86 19.37 -11.66
C GLY A 456 -0.76 20.41 -11.39
N LEU A 457 -1.13 21.50 -10.72
CA LEU A 457 -0.27 22.64 -10.40
C LEU A 457 0.49 22.40 -9.10
N VAL A 458 1.75 22.81 -9.07
CA VAL A 458 2.69 22.58 -7.97
C VAL A 458 3.50 23.83 -7.68
N ALA A 459 3.92 24.02 -6.44
CA ALA A 459 4.87 25.05 -6.07
C ALA A 459 6.31 24.62 -6.37
N ASP A 460 7.18 25.57 -6.72
CA ASP A 460 8.58 25.32 -7.09
C ASP A 460 9.40 24.62 -5.98
N ASN A 461 9.02 24.79 -4.72
CA ASN A 461 9.68 24.15 -3.57
C ASN A 461 9.08 22.79 -3.19
N THR A 462 8.26 22.20 -4.05
CA THR A 462 7.65 20.89 -3.85
C THR A 462 7.97 19.96 -5.01
N ILE A 463 8.02 18.65 -4.75
CA ILE A 463 8.20 17.64 -5.79
C ILE A 463 6.87 17.39 -6.50
N LEU A 464 6.86 17.48 -7.82
CA LEU A 464 5.73 17.07 -8.64
C LEU A 464 5.64 15.54 -8.67
N THR A 465 4.52 14.99 -8.21
CA THR A 465 4.28 13.54 -8.20
C THR A 465 3.11 13.16 -9.11
N TYR A 466 3.01 11.87 -9.41
CA TYR A 466 2.03 11.29 -10.31
C TYR A 466 0.98 10.46 -9.58
N ASN A 467 -0.29 10.66 -9.95
CA ASN A 467 -1.41 9.78 -9.63
C ASN A 467 -2.06 9.27 -10.92
N GLY A 468 -2.51 8.01 -10.90
CA GLY A 468 -3.20 7.36 -12.01
C GLY A 468 -2.82 5.89 -12.12
N ASP A 469 -2.93 5.34 -13.33
CA ASP A 469 -2.90 3.88 -13.53
C ASP A 469 -1.99 3.46 -14.69
N TRP A 470 -2.55 3.16 -15.88
CA TRP A 470 -1.83 2.72 -17.07
C TRP A 470 -1.15 3.87 -17.82
N THR A 471 -1.46 5.13 -17.50
CA THR A 471 -0.88 6.33 -18.13
C THR A 471 0.45 6.77 -17.53
N SER A 472 0.99 6.04 -16.53
CA SER A 472 2.24 6.36 -15.83
C SER A 472 3.45 6.55 -16.75
N VAL A 473 3.57 5.70 -17.78
CA VAL A 473 4.63 5.81 -18.79
C VAL A 473 4.47 7.08 -19.63
N SER A 474 3.25 7.38 -20.07
CA SER A 474 2.97 8.59 -20.86
C SER A 474 3.28 9.85 -20.04
N TRP A 475 2.88 9.87 -18.77
CA TRP A 475 3.18 10.97 -17.87
C TRP A 475 4.69 11.18 -17.69
N LEU A 476 5.46 10.10 -17.48
CA LEU A 476 6.92 10.20 -17.40
C LEU A 476 7.50 10.83 -18.66
N HIS A 477 7.04 10.39 -19.84
CA HIS A 477 7.52 10.96 -21.11
C HIS A 477 7.20 12.45 -21.23
N GLU A 478 6.00 12.87 -20.85
CA GLU A 478 5.58 14.28 -20.94
C GLU A 478 6.30 15.18 -19.92
N GLN A 479 6.40 14.76 -18.66
CA GLN A 479 7.03 15.58 -17.61
C GLN A 479 8.55 15.61 -17.72
N HIS A 480 9.16 14.49 -18.13
CA HIS A 480 10.59 14.43 -18.39
C HIS A 480 10.97 15.35 -19.56
N GLN A 481 10.19 15.39 -20.64
CA GLN A 481 10.43 16.31 -21.77
C GLN A 481 10.31 17.78 -21.38
N ARG A 482 9.53 18.09 -20.35
CA ARG A 482 9.38 19.45 -19.79
C ARG A 482 10.46 19.79 -18.75
N GLY A 483 11.36 18.85 -18.46
CA GLY A 483 12.43 19.03 -17.49
C GLY A 483 11.97 19.18 -16.04
N ARG A 484 10.74 18.76 -15.72
CA ARG A 484 10.19 18.84 -14.35
C ARG A 484 10.48 17.61 -13.49
N VAL A 485 10.68 16.45 -14.11
CA VAL A 485 10.89 15.16 -13.44
C VAL A 485 12.06 14.46 -14.13
N GLN A 486 12.92 13.80 -13.35
CA GLN A 486 14.19 13.17 -13.72
C GLN A 486 15.31 14.08 -14.24
N VAL A 487 15.07 15.38 -14.38
CA VAL A 487 16.13 16.37 -14.65
C VAL A 487 16.70 16.92 -13.33
N ASP A 488 15.83 17.25 -12.38
CA ASP A 488 16.18 17.83 -11.08
C ASP A 488 15.39 17.20 -9.92
N GLN A 489 14.20 16.63 -10.18
CA GLN A 489 13.37 15.96 -9.18
C GLN A 489 13.22 14.45 -9.47
N PRO A 490 13.05 13.59 -8.46
CA PRO A 490 12.84 12.17 -8.68
C PRO A 490 11.44 11.88 -9.22
N ALA A 491 11.31 10.84 -10.03
CA ALA A 491 10.00 10.32 -10.41
C ALA A 491 9.32 9.62 -9.23
N MET A 492 8.18 10.15 -8.80
CA MET A 492 7.40 9.59 -7.70
C MET A 492 5.94 9.32 -8.10
N TRP A 493 5.52 8.06 -7.99
CA TRP A 493 4.13 7.65 -8.21
C TRP A 493 3.43 7.55 -6.85
N THR A 494 2.67 8.58 -6.51
CA THR A 494 1.98 8.71 -5.22
C THR A 494 0.68 7.95 -5.14
N GLU A 495 0.01 7.69 -6.27
CA GLU A 495 -1.19 6.84 -6.31
C GLU A 495 -1.24 5.96 -7.55
N ASP A 496 -0.85 4.69 -7.42
CA ASP A 496 -1.19 3.63 -8.38
C ASP A 496 -2.64 3.19 -8.13
N GLU A 497 -3.56 3.86 -8.83
CA GLU A 497 -4.99 3.87 -8.57
C GLU A 497 -5.71 2.60 -9.04
N GLN A 498 -6.19 1.79 -8.09
CA GLN A 498 -6.88 0.54 -8.37
C GLN A 498 -8.41 0.65 -8.34
N GLY A 499 -8.94 1.86 -8.16
CA GLY A 499 -10.37 2.18 -8.14
C GLY A 499 -11.08 1.91 -6.80
N PHE A 500 -12.34 2.33 -6.73
CA PHE A 500 -13.22 2.21 -5.57
C PHE A 500 -14.61 1.71 -6.00
N GLN A 501 -15.58 1.62 -5.08
CA GLN A 501 -16.94 1.16 -5.41
C GLN A 501 -17.99 2.19 -5.01
N ILE A 502 -19.00 2.30 -5.85
CA ILE A 502 -20.19 3.14 -5.60
C ILE A 502 -21.43 2.31 -5.26
N TRP A 503 -22.42 2.93 -4.64
CA TRP A 503 -23.67 2.26 -4.30
C TRP A 503 -24.39 1.71 -5.54
N GLY A 504 -24.79 0.45 -5.48
CA GLY A 504 -25.51 -0.24 -6.55
C GLY A 504 -24.60 -0.96 -7.56
N GLU A 505 -23.29 -0.76 -7.45
CA GLU A 505 -22.29 -1.44 -8.26
C GLU A 505 -22.11 -2.90 -7.85
N ARG A 506 -21.86 -3.78 -8.83
CA ARG A 506 -21.62 -5.20 -8.61
C ARG A 506 -20.50 -5.71 -9.51
N PRO A 507 -19.73 -6.73 -9.09
CA PRO A 507 -18.66 -7.30 -9.93
C PRO A 507 -19.13 -7.79 -11.32
N ASP A 508 -20.39 -8.17 -11.48
CA ASP A 508 -21.00 -8.60 -12.75
C ASP A 508 -21.59 -7.45 -13.58
N ARG A 509 -21.61 -6.23 -13.02
CA ARG A 509 -22.08 -4.98 -13.65
C ARG A 509 -21.21 -3.81 -13.17
N PRO A 510 -19.94 -3.77 -13.60
CA PRO A 510 -19.06 -2.65 -13.27
C PRO A 510 -19.63 -1.36 -13.86
N THR A 511 -19.54 -0.25 -13.14
CA THR A 511 -19.73 1.09 -13.72
C THR A 511 -18.41 1.62 -14.26
N ASP A 512 -18.44 2.77 -14.93
CA ASP A 512 -17.22 3.44 -15.40
C ASP A 512 -16.25 3.81 -14.25
N TYR A 513 -16.70 3.78 -12.99
CA TYR A 513 -15.90 4.08 -11.79
C TYR A 513 -15.27 2.85 -11.11
N PHE A 514 -15.62 1.63 -11.53
CA PHE A 514 -14.98 0.41 -11.07
C PHE A 514 -14.24 -0.28 -12.21
N TRP A 515 -12.98 0.08 -12.35
CA TRP A 515 -12.07 -0.55 -13.31
C TRP A 515 -11.13 -1.58 -12.69
N GLY A 516 -11.22 -1.83 -11.38
CA GLY A 516 -10.47 -2.83 -10.58
C GLY A 516 -9.33 -3.55 -11.32
N MET A 517 -8.09 -3.21 -11.02
CA MET A 517 -6.96 -3.73 -11.80
C MET A 517 -6.57 -5.15 -11.42
N ALA A 518 -6.46 -6.04 -12.42
CA ALA A 518 -5.93 -7.37 -12.23
C ALA A 518 -4.47 -7.34 -11.76
N ALA A 519 -4.04 -8.36 -11.00
CA ALA A 519 -2.66 -8.48 -10.51
C ALA A 519 -1.59 -8.35 -11.62
N ARG A 520 -1.90 -8.85 -12.82
CA ARG A 520 -1.02 -8.74 -13.98
C ARG A 520 -0.82 -7.30 -14.44
N ASP A 521 -1.85 -6.47 -14.34
CA ASP A 521 -1.87 -5.12 -14.89
C ASP A 521 -1.22 -4.16 -13.90
N VAL A 522 -1.51 -4.32 -12.60
CA VAL A 522 -0.79 -3.61 -11.52
C VAL A 522 0.72 -3.90 -11.59
N SER A 523 1.12 -5.17 -11.60
CA SER A 523 2.54 -5.54 -11.69
C SER A 523 3.20 -5.08 -12.99
N LYS A 524 2.50 -5.15 -14.13
CA LYS A 524 2.98 -4.63 -15.41
C LYS A 524 3.28 -3.14 -15.32
N ASN A 525 2.31 -2.34 -14.87
CA ASN A 525 2.49 -0.89 -14.82
C ASN A 525 3.58 -0.47 -13.82
N ALA A 526 3.62 -1.11 -12.64
CA ALA A 526 4.69 -0.95 -11.66
C ALA A 526 6.07 -1.26 -12.26
N LEU A 527 6.24 -2.39 -12.95
CA LEU A 527 7.52 -2.74 -13.57
C LEU A 527 7.92 -1.78 -14.68
N ARG A 528 6.97 -1.28 -15.49
CA ARG A 528 7.24 -0.27 -16.52
C ARG A 528 7.69 1.06 -15.91
N TRP A 529 7.13 1.43 -14.76
CA TRP A 529 7.55 2.60 -13.99
C TRP A 529 8.97 2.44 -13.44
N ILE A 530 9.26 1.33 -12.74
CA ILE A 530 10.61 1.05 -12.22
C ILE A 530 11.64 0.96 -13.36
N ALA A 531 11.31 0.33 -14.49
CA ALA A 531 12.20 0.20 -15.64
C ALA A 531 12.67 1.56 -16.18
N ARG A 532 11.87 2.60 -15.98
CA ARG A 532 12.13 4.00 -16.35
C ARG A 532 12.58 4.85 -15.14
N GLN A 533 13.25 4.26 -14.15
CA GLN A 533 13.83 4.96 -12.98
C GLN A 533 12.79 5.61 -12.04
N GLY A 534 11.54 5.17 -12.08
CA GLY A 534 10.61 5.49 -11.01
C GLY A 534 10.96 4.71 -9.76
N LEU A 535 11.63 5.32 -8.77
CA LEU A 535 12.10 4.62 -7.56
C LEU A 535 11.20 4.85 -6.33
N HIS A 536 10.08 5.52 -6.52
CA HIS A 536 8.98 5.57 -5.57
C HIS A 536 7.70 5.10 -6.25
N LEU A 537 7.05 4.10 -5.67
CA LEU A 537 5.76 3.57 -6.10
C LEU A 537 4.85 3.41 -4.88
N ASN A 538 3.62 3.89 -4.94
CA ASN A 538 2.66 3.74 -3.85
C ASN A 538 1.30 3.21 -4.33
N TYR A 539 0.89 2.04 -3.83
CA TYR A 539 -0.40 1.45 -4.16
C TYR A 539 -1.55 2.23 -3.54
N TYR A 540 -2.44 2.79 -4.38
CA TYR A 540 -3.67 3.42 -3.96
C TYR A 540 -4.87 2.55 -4.43
N MET A 541 -5.31 1.55 -3.68
CA MET A 541 -5.09 1.30 -2.26
C MET A 541 -4.33 0.00 -1.99
N TRP A 542 -3.48 0.00 -0.96
CA TRP A 542 -2.99 -1.24 -0.35
C TRP A 542 -4.06 -1.87 0.52
N TRP A 543 -4.66 -1.08 1.41
CA TRP A 543 -5.80 -1.46 2.22
C TRP A 543 -6.77 -0.29 2.36
N GLY A 544 -7.98 -0.44 1.81
CA GLY A 544 -9.00 0.59 1.85
C GLY A 544 -9.75 0.69 3.19
N GLY A 545 -9.97 -0.43 3.87
CA GLY A 545 -10.76 -0.46 5.12
C GLY A 545 -12.21 -0.03 4.91
N TYR A 546 -12.77 0.69 5.88
CA TYR A 546 -14.17 1.11 5.86
C TYR A 546 -14.34 2.62 6.03
N ASN A 547 -15.20 3.22 5.21
CA ASN A 547 -15.83 4.49 5.52
C ASN A 547 -16.84 4.26 6.65
N ARG A 548 -16.52 4.77 7.85
CA ARG A 548 -17.36 4.64 9.04
C ARG A 548 -18.38 5.77 9.11
N ASP A 549 -19.44 5.55 9.87
CA ASP A 549 -20.50 6.53 10.10
C ASP A 549 -21.02 7.20 8.81
N ARG A 550 -20.75 8.50 8.67
CA ARG A 550 -21.15 9.35 7.53
C ARG A 550 -19.94 9.96 6.83
N THR A 551 -18.79 9.31 6.89
CA THR A 551 -17.53 9.87 6.38
C THR A 551 -17.22 9.50 4.93
N ALA A 552 -18.03 8.63 4.32
CA ALA A 552 -17.89 8.31 2.90
C ALA A 552 -18.18 9.55 2.04
N GLY A 553 -17.49 9.67 0.91
CA GLY A 553 -17.88 10.58 -0.16
C GLY A 553 -19.28 10.26 -0.71
N ALA A 554 -19.90 11.22 -1.38
CA ALA A 554 -21.22 11.03 -1.97
C ALA A 554 -21.22 9.87 -2.98
N GLY A 555 -22.15 8.92 -2.81
CA GLY A 555 -22.26 7.75 -3.69
C GLY A 555 -21.27 6.62 -3.41
N ILE A 556 -20.29 6.81 -2.52
CA ILE A 556 -19.25 5.83 -2.18
C ILE A 556 -19.78 4.81 -1.18
N MET A 557 -19.43 3.54 -1.36
CA MET A 557 -19.81 2.47 -0.43
C MET A 557 -19.08 2.56 0.92
N ASN A 558 -19.62 1.88 1.93
CA ASN A 558 -18.98 1.79 3.24
C ASN A 558 -17.67 0.98 3.19
N ALA A 559 -17.64 -0.13 2.45
CA ALA A 559 -16.39 -0.83 2.17
C ALA A 559 -15.62 -0.01 1.12
N TYR A 560 -14.40 0.39 1.42
CA TYR A 560 -13.63 1.25 0.54
C TYR A 560 -12.53 0.48 -0.18
N ALA A 561 -12.33 0.78 -1.47
CA ALA A 561 -11.36 0.15 -2.36
C ALA A 561 -11.35 -1.38 -2.22
N SER A 562 -12.49 -2.01 -2.45
CA SER A 562 -12.68 -3.44 -2.22
C SER A 562 -11.76 -4.31 -3.08
N ASP A 563 -11.24 -3.80 -4.20
CA ASP A 563 -10.25 -4.52 -5.02
C ASP A 563 -8.78 -4.22 -4.65
N ALA A 564 -8.53 -3.51 -3.56
CA ALA A 564 -7.18 -3.30 -3.02
C ALA A 564 -6.43 -4.61 -2.74
N VAL A 565 -5.11 -4.51 -2.50
CA VAL A 565 -4.23 -5.67 -2.27
C VAL A 565 -4.65 -6.48 -1.03
N LEU A 566 -5.20 -5.81 -0.02
CA LEU A 566 -5.96 -6.41 1.07
C LEU A 566 -7.45 -6.11 0.91
N CYS A 567 -8.29 -7.09 1.21
CA CYS A 567 -9.73 -6.89 1.35
C CYS A 567 -10.02 -5.85 2.46
N PRO A 568 -11.17 -5.16 2.43
CA PRO A 568 -11.57 -4.23 3.50
C PRO A 568 -11.48 -4.81 4.92
N SER A 569 -11.82 -6.10 5.08
CA SER A 569 -11.73 -6.84 6.33
C SER A 569 -10.31 -7.25 6.75
N GLY A 570 -9.31 -7.03 5.89
CA GLY A 570 -7.89 -7.26 6.14
C GLY A 570 -7.31 -8.51 5.47
N GLU A 571 -8.13 -9.43 4.98
CA GLU A 571 -7.63 -10.67 4.37
C GLU A 571 -6.87 -10.39 3.06
N ARG A 572 -5.86 -11.22 2.79
CA ARG A 572 -5.07 -11.19 1.56
C ARG A 572 -5.96 -11.41 0.33
N ARG A 573 -5.97 -10.45 -0.61
CA ARG A 573 -6.66 -10.63 -1.90
C ARG A 573 -5.79 -11.40 -2.87
N GLN A 574 -6.03 -12.71 -2.99
CA GLN A 574 -5.33 -13.54 -3.96
C GLN A 574 -5.97 -13.49 -5.35
N PRO A 575 -5.17 -13.59 -6.44
CA PRO A 575 -3.71 -13.77 -6.46
C PRO A 575 -2.91 -12.46 -6.33
N LYS A 576 -3.56 -11.29 -6.23
CA LYS A 576 -2.92 -9.96 -6.22
C LYS A 576 -1.85 -9.84 -5.14
N PHE A 577 -2.19 -10.15 -3.89
CA PHE A 577 -1.26 -10.12 -2.77
C PHE A 577 0.00 -10.96 -3.00
N GLY A 578 -0.15 -12.24 -3.40
CA GLY A 578 0.99 -13.12 -3.63
C GLY A 578 1.85 -12.71 -4.82
N HIS A 579 1.21 -12.27 -5.91
CA HIS A 579 1.90 -11.89 -7.14
C HIS A 579 2.72 -10.61 -6.98
N LEU A 580 2.16 -9.58 -6.33
CA LEU A 580 2.89 -8.36 -6.01
C LEU A 580 4.02 -8.63 -5.01
N GLY A 581 3.81 -9.49 -4.01
CA GLY A 581 4.86 -9.89 -3.08
C GLY A 581 6.06 -10.55 -3.77
N GLY A 582 5.82 -11.42 -4.77
CA GLY A 582 6.87 -11.98 -5.60
C GLY A 582 7.62 -10.92 -6.41
N MET A 583 6.90 -9.93 -6.95
CA MET A 583 7.50 -8.79 -7.64
C MET A 583 8.38 -7.95 -6.70
N HIS A 584 7.89 -7.60 -5.51
CA HIS A 584 8.63 -6.80 -4.53
C HIS A 584 9.93 -7.48 -4.10
N GLN A 585 9.91 -8.81 -3.95
CA GLN A 585 11.12 -9.59 -3.63
C GLN A 585 12.19 -9.46 -4.72
N VAL A 586 11.78 -9.52 -5.99
CA VAL A 586 12.70 -9.31 -7.12
C VAL A 586 13.21 -7.88 -7.15
N LEU A 587 12.34 -6.88 -7.01
CA LEU A 587 12.76 -5.46 -6.99
C LEU A 587 13.73 -5.16 -5.83
N THR A 588 13.48 -5.74 -4.66
CA THR A 588 14.35 -5.62 -3.49
C THR A 588 15.74 -6.23 -3.75
N SER A 589 15.81 -7.39 -4.41
CA SER A 589 17.10 -8.06 -4.67
C SER A 589 17.99 -7.33 -5.67
N ILE A 590 17.41 -6.44 -6.49
CA ILE A 590 18.12 -5.63 -7.49
C ILE A 590 18.15 -4.13 -7.13
N ALA A 591 17.70 -3.73 -5.94
CA ALA A 591 17.57 -2.33 -5.56
C ALA A 591 18.90 -1.55 -5.67
N HIS A 592 20.04 -2.20 -5.40
CA HIS A 592 21.38 -1.59 -5.57
C HIS A 592 21.73 -1.30 -7.02
N LEU A 593 21.19 -2.06 -7.99
CA LEU A 593 21.36 -1.77 -9.42
C LEU A 593 20.46 -0.61 -9.84
N LEU A 594 19.23 -0.57 -9.32
CA LEU A 594 18.24 0.47 -9.64
C LEU A 594 18.64 1.85 -9.10
N THR A 595 19.29 1.88 -7.94
CA THR A 595 19.75 3.09 -7.24
C THR A 595 21.19 3.48 -7.57
N ALA A 596 21.90 2.67 -8.37
CA ALA A 596 23.24 3.02 -8.81
C ALA A 596 23.21 4.33 -9.61
N PRO A 597 24.20 5.22 -9.43
CA PRO A 597 24.33 6.41 -10.27
C PRO A 597 24.45 6.01 -11.73
N LEU A 598 23.57 6.55 -12.57
CA LEU A 598 23.58 6.29 -14.01
C LEU A 598 24.31 7.42 -14.72
N GLU A 599 25.17 7.05 -15.68
CA GLU A 599 25.89 8.03 -16.50
C GLU A 599 24.94 8.90 -17.36
N SER A 600 23.73 8.40 -17.62
CA SER A 600 22.67 9.11 -18.33
C SER A 600 21.29 8.82 -17.72
N LEU A 601 20.58 9.86 -17.30
CA LEU A 601 19.12 9.83 -17.11
C LEU A 601 18.46 10.40 -18.37
N PRO A 602 17.37 9.81 -18.89
CA PRO A 602 16.70 8.59 -18.45
C PRO A 602 17.32 7.31 -19.07
N VAL A 603 17.02 6.11 -18.54
CA VAL A 603 17.41 4.84 -19.17
C VAL A 603 16.71 4.71 -20.54
N ILE A 604 17.51 4.57 -21.59
CA ILE A 604 17.01 4.45 -22.97
C ILE A 604 16.58 3.00 -23.24
N PRO A 605 15.31 2.75 -23.64
CA PRO A 605 14.88 1.41 -24.05
C PRO A 605 15.60 0.96 -25.31
N LYS A 606 15.98 -0.32 -25.36
CA LYS A 606 16.55 -0.97 -26.55
C LYS A 606 15.53 -1.93 -27.17
N PRO A 607 15.28 -1.88 -28.48
CA PRO A 607 14.43 -2.87 -29.14
C PRO A 607 15.00 -4.28 -28.96
N VAL A 608 14.12 -5.27 -28.78
CA VAL A 608 14.52 -6.69 -28.67
C VAL A 608 14.16 -7.47 -29.93
N GLU A 609 14.92 -8.54 -30.20
CA GLU A 609 14.63 -9.42 -31.32
C GLU A 609 13.50 -10.38 -30.98
N VAL A 610 12.55 -10.52 -31.90
CA VAL A 610 11.40 -11.42 -31.80
C VAL A 610 11.47 -12.45 -32.93
N LEU A 611 11.04 -13.68 -32.65
CA LEU A 611 10.88 -14.73 -33.64
C LEU A 611 9.63 -14.47 -34.49
N ASN A 612 9.81 -14.30 -35.80
CA ASN A 612 8.71 -14.23 -36.73
C ASN A 612 8.09 -15.63 -36.90
N ALA A 613 6.83 -15.77 -36.48
CA ALA A 613 6.10 -17.05 -36.54
C ALA A 613 5.86 -17.55 -37.98
N THR A 614 5.93 -16.67 -38.99
CA THR A 614 5.62 -17.01 -40.38
C THR A 614 6.81 -17.65 -41.10
N ASP A 615 8.02 -17.12 -40.90
CA ASP A 615 9.22 -17.55 -41.62
C ASP A 615 10.34 -18.09 -40.72
N GLY A 616 10.17 -18.08 -39.39
CA GLY A 616 11.14 -18.57 -38.42
C GLY A 616 12.39 -17.70 -38.29
N THR A 617 12.40 -16.51 -38.87
CA THR A 617 13.53 -15.56 -38.77
C THR A 617 13.44 -14.73 -37.51
N TRP A 618 14.58 -14.19 -37.09
CA TRP A 618 14.66 -13.28 -35.94
C TRP A 618 14.82 -11.85 -36.44
N GLY A 619 14.02 -10.93 -35.91
CA GLY A 619 14.09 -9.53 -36.27
C GLY A 619 13.50 -8.61 -35.21
N ILE A 620 13.82 -7.32 -35.30
CA ILE A 620 13.17 -6.29 -34.50
C ILE A 620 11.87 -5.91 -35.23
N VAL A 621 10.73 -6.07 -34.54
CA VAL A 621 9.40 -5.78 -35.10
C VAL A 621 8.86 -4.50 -34.45
N GLY A 622 9.14 -3.36 -35.08
CA GLY A 622 8.74 -2.04 -34.59
C GLY A 622 9.23 -1.75 -33.17
N ASP A 623 8.46 -0.92 -32.45
CA ASP A 623 8.83 -0.36 -31.15
C ASP A 623 8.06 -1.04 -30.00
N THR A 624 7.32 -2.11 -30.31
CA THR A 624 6.37 -2.77 -29.39
C THR A 624 7.06 -3.61 -28.34
N ASN A 625 8.29 -4.06 -28.59
CA ASN A 625 9.05 -4.90 -27.66
C ASN A 625 10.39 -4.24 -27.36
N VAL A 626 10.63 -3.93 -26.08
CA VAL A 626 11.80 -3.18 -25.63
C VAL A 626 12.39 -3.77 -24.35
N ALA A 627 13.69 -3.54 -24.13
CA ALA A 627 14.40 -3.90 -22.91
C ALA A 627 15.06 -2.69 -22.27
N PHE A 628 15.00 -2.64 -20.94
CA PHE A 628 15.73 -1.70 -20.08
C PHE A 628 16.75 -2.48 -19.27
N THR A 629 18.03 -2.14 -19.39
CA THR A 629 19.13 -2.86 -18.74
C THR A 629 19.78 -1.99 -17.67
N TYR A 630 19.87 -2.54 -16.46
CA TYR A 630 20.63 -2.01 -15.34
C TYR A 630 21.81 -2.94 -15.10
N SER A 631 23.03 -2.41 -15.11
CA SER A 631 24.24 -3.21 -14.94
C SER A 631 25.21 -2.50 -14.03
N HIS A 632 25.94 -3.27 -13.22
CA HIS A 632 26.97 -2.72 -12.37
C HIS A 632 28.12 -2.21 -13.23
N VAL A 633 28.33 -0.89 -13.28
CA VAL A 633 29.48 -0.32 -14.00
C VAL A 633 30.74 -0.70 -13.21
N SER A 634 31.59 -1.55 -13.78
CA SER A 634 32.89 -1.83 -13.19
C SER A 634 33.64 -0.49 -13.09
N ARG A 635 33.94 -0.05 -11.86
CA ARG A 635 34.89 1.04 -11.62
C ARG A 635 36.12 0.81 -12.50
N GLY A 636 36.59 1.88 -13.14
CA GLY A 636 37.53 1.84 -14.27
C GLY A 636 38.80 1.00 -14.07
N PRO A 637 39.63 0.86 -15.11
CA PRO A 637 40.67 -0.18 -15.27
C PRO A 637 41.79 -0.26 -14.20
N HIS A 638 41.72 0.52 -13.12
CA HIS A 638 42.72 0.62 -12.07
C HIS A 638 42.25 0.27 -10.65
N THR A 639 40.97 -0.07 -10.44
CA THR A 639 40.54 -0.67 -9.18
C THR A 639 40.77 -2.18 -9.24
N LYS A 640 41.61 -2.72 -8.34
CA LYS A 640 41.70 -4.17 -8.14
C LYS A 640 40.28 -4.69 -7.90
N PRO A 641 39.84 -5.78 -8.56
CA PRO A 641 38.58 -6.39 -8.23
C PRO A 641 38.67 -6.79 -6.76
N GLU A 642 37.92 -6.10 -5.90
CA GLU A 642 37.55 -6.70 -4.62
C GLU A 642 36.89 -8.04 -4.96
N ARG A 643 37.05 -9.01 -4.06
CA ARG A 643 36.47 -10.34 -4.23
C ARG A 643 34.95 -10.17 -4.14
N GLU A 644 34.33 -9.76 -5.24
CA GLU A 644 32.91 -9.43 -5.32
C GLU A 644 32.13 -10.71 -5.04
N ASP A 645 31.22 -10.63 -4.08
CA ASP A 645 30.36 -11.73 -3.68
C ASP A 645 29.51 -12.17 -4.88
N ALA A 646 29.65 -13.43 -5.28
CA ALA A 646 28.91 -13.99 -6.41
C ALA A 646 27.40 -14.05 -6.15
N SER A 647 26.95 -13.79 -4.91
CA SER A 647 25.53 -13.75 -4.56
C SER A 647 24.83 -12.42 -4.87
N VAL A 648 25.56 -11.36 -5.23
CA VAL A 648 24.98 -10.03 -5.51
C VAL A 648 24.67 -9.92 -7.00
N PRO A 649 23.41 -9.62 -7.39
CA PRO A 649 23.04 -9.43 -8.79
C PRO A 649 23.89 -8.37 -9.49
N ARG A 650 24.32 -8.64 -10.73
CA ARG A 650 25.17 -7.74 -11.53
C ARG A 650 24.40 -7.06 -12.65
N GLU A 651 23.36 -7.70 -13.13
CA GLU A 651 22.52 -7.22 -14.20
C GLU A 651 21.04 -7.51 -13.91
N ALA A 652 20.20 -6.51 -14.18
CA ALA A 652 18.75 -6.65 -14.23
C ALA A 652 18.24 -6.13 -15.56
N ILE A 653 17.35 -6.89 -16.22
CA ILE A 653 16.75 -6.51 -17.49
C ILE A 653 15.23 -6.59 -17.38
N PHE A 654 14.56 -5.47 -17.65
CA PHE A 654 13.11 -5.40 -17.77
C PHE A 654 12.76 -5.47 -19.25
N VAL A 655 12.03 -6.50 -19.67
CA VAL A 655 11.63 -6.70 -21.06
C VAL A 655 10.13 -6.52 -21.16
N GLU A 656 9.68 -5.59 -22.01
CA GLU A 656 8.27 -5.29 -22.26
C GLU A 656 7.82 -5.91 -23.57
N ASN A 657 6.64 -6.55 -23.56
CA ASN A 657 5.84 -6.82 -24.75
C ASN A 657 4.59 -5.93 -24.68
N ASN A 658 4.58 -4.85 -25.46
CA ASN A 658 3.45 -3.93 -25.58
C ASN A 658 2.50 -4.30 -26.74
N GLY A 659 2.72 -5.44 -27.40
CA GLY A 659 1.87 -5.95 -28.47
C GLY A 659 0.70 -6.81 -27.98
N GLU A 660 -0.23 -7.05 -28.89
CA GLU A 660 -1.42 -7.90 -28.69
C GLU A 660 -1.12 -9.40 -28.78
N ASP A 661 0.05 -9.76 -29.34
CA ASP A 661 0.44 -11.14 -29.59
C ASP A 661 1.42 -11.67 -28.56
N THR A 662 1.36 -12.99 -28.34
CA THR A 662 2.43 -13.73 -27.66
C THR A 662 3.66 -13.75 -28.56
N VAL A 663 4.81 -13.39 -28.02
CA VAL A 663 6.07 -13.31 -28.76
C VAL A 663 7.14 -14.21 -28.15
N VAL A 664 8.06 -14.73 -28.98
CA VAL A 664 9.28 -15.37 -28.50
C VAL A 664 10.42 -14.38 -28.68
N VAL A 665 11.01 -13.94 -27.57
CA VAL A 665 12.07 -12.92 -27.54
C VAL A 665 13.43 -13.59 -27.44
N ARG A 666 14.44 -12.99 -28.06
CA ARG A 666 15.84 -13.25 -27.74
C ARG A 666 16.60 -11.95 -27.46
N LEU A 667 17.47 -11.97 -26.45
CA LEU A 667 18.39 -10.86 -26.17
C LEU A 667 19.72 -11.35 -25.58
N PRO A 668 20.83 -10.61 -25.79
CA PRO A 668 22.10 -10.88 -25.12
C PRO A 668 22.05 -10.46 -23.63
N THR A 669 22.93 -11.04 -22.81
CA THR A 669 23.18 -10.59 -21.43
C THR A 669 24.63 -10.22 -21.24
N SER A 670 24.91 -9.38 -20.23
CA SER A 670 26.27 -9.01 -19.81
C SER A 670 27.18 -10.21 -19.54
N THR A 671 26.60 -11.34 -19.11
CA THR A 671 27.32 -12.57 -18.76
C THR A 671 27.58 -13.48 -19.96
N ASN A 672 26.91 -13.28 -21.11
CA ASN A 672 27.06 -14.15 -22.27
C ASN A 672 26.55 -13.52 -23.60
N GLU A 673 27.34 -12.63 -24.22
CA GLU A 673 26.97 -12.01 -25.51
C GLU A 673 26.76 -13.02 -26.65
N SER A 674 27.46 -14.17 -26.59
CA SER A 674 27.40 -15.21 -27.62
C SER A 674 26.18 -16.13 -27.53
N ASN A 675 25.55 -16.24 -26.36
CA ASN A 675 24.44 -17.17 -26.14
C ASN A 675 23.20 -16.40 -25.66
N LYS A 676 22.48 -15.81 -26.62
CA LYS A 676 21.24 -15.06 -26.36
C LYS A 676 20.23 -15.95 -25.66
N ILE A 677 19.62 -15.43 -24.60
CA ILE A 677 18.54 -16.12 -23.90
C ILE A 677 17.29 -16.02 -24.75
N VAL A 678 16.53 -17.11 -24.82
CA VAL A 678 15.26 -17.19 -25.56
C VAL A 678 14.13 -17.54 -24.60
N PHE A 679 13.05 -16.77 -24.62
CA PHE A 679 11.87 -17.04 -23.79
C PHE A 679 10.59 -16.47 -24.43
N THR A 680 9.44 -16.97 -24.00
CA THR A 680 8.13 -16.56 -24.51
C THR A 680 7.49 -15.52 -23.59
N MET A 681 6.95 -14.46 -24.17
CA MET A 681 6.24 -13.40 -23.45
C MET A 681 4.77 -13.33 -23.86
N ASN A 682 3.89 -13.20 -22.86
CA ASN A 682 2.47 -12.96 -23.09
C ASN A 682 2.23 -11.54 -23.65
N PRO A 683 1.08 -11.28 -24.30
CA PRO A 683 0.65 -9.94 -24.69
C PRO A 683 0.63 -8.99 -23.49
N PHE A 684 0.90 -7.70 -23.73
CA PHE A 684 0.85 -6.65 -22.71
C PHE A 684 1.47 -7.07 -21.37
N SER A 685 2.74 -7.49 -21.39
CA SER A 685 3.41 -8.02 -20.20
C SER A 685 4.84 -7.52 -20.06
N VAL A 686 5.37 -7.61 -18.84
CA VAL A 686 6.77 -7.35 -18.53
C VAL A 686 7.39 -8.59 -17.91
N MET A 687 8.59 -8.94 -18.35
CA MET A 687 9.44 -9.95 -17.71
C MET A 687 10.68 -9.30 -17.11
N VAL A 688 11.09 -9.80 -15.95
CA VAL A 688 12.32 -9.35 -15.27
C VAL A 688 13.33 -10.48 -15.32
N LEU A 689 14.51 -10.19 -15.87
CA LEU A 689 15.66 -11.07 -15.86
C LEU A 689 16.69 -10.55 -14.87
N VAL A 690 17.27 -11.44 -14.09
CA VAL A 690 18.40 -11.15 -13.19
C VAL A 690 19.55 -12.08 -13.55
N ASP A 691 20.70 -11.51 -13.89
CA ASP A 691 21.90 -12.22 -14.36
C ASP A 691 21.62 -13.28 -15.44
N GLY A 692 20.66 -12.97 -16.32
CA GLY A 692 20.25 -13.86 -17.42
C GLY A 692 19.31 -15.00 -17.04
N ILE A 693 18.61 -14.88 -15.92
CA ILE A 693 17.55 -15.81 -15.53
C ILE A 693 16.23 -15.04 -15.46
N VAL A 694 15.18 -15.52 -16.13
CA VAL A 694 13.83 -14.96 -15.97
C VAL A 694 13.33 -15.30 -14.57
N VAL A 695 13.17 -14.30 -13.72
CA VAL A 695 12.76 -14.48 -12.31
C VAL A 695 11.33 -14.04 -12.04
N PHE A 696 10.75 -13.20 -12.89
CA PHE A 696 9.37 -12.73 -12.74
C PHE A 696 8.74 -12.40 -14.10
N GLY A 697 7.43 -12.61 -14.21
CA GLY A 697 6.63 -12.16 -15.35
C GLY A 697 5.28 -11.64 -14.88
N SER A 698 4.92 -10.41 -15.28
CA SER A 698 3.68 -9.76 -14.84
C SER A 698 2.43 -10.56 -15.18
N ALA A 699 2.42 -11.23 -16.33
CA ALA A 699 1.32 -12.09 -16.77
C ALA A 699 1.46 -13.57 -16.38
N THR A 700 2.57 -13.97 -15.73
CA THR A 700 2.86 -15.35 -15.35
C THR A 700 2.43 -15.58 -13.89
N ILE A 701 1.12 -15.62 -13.65
CA ILE A 701 0.55 -15.80 -12.31
C ILE A 701 0.54 -17.30 -11.98
N GLY A 702 1.40 -17.73 -11.06
CA GLY A 702 1.52 -19.14 -10.65
C GLY A 702 1.29 -19.35 -9.14
N PRO A 703 0.81 -20.53 -8.71
CA PRO A 703 0.68 -20.89 -7.29
C PRO A 703 2.03 -21.07 -6.57
N GLU A 704 3.14 -21.14 -7.31
CA GLU A 704 4.49 -21.35 -6.75
C GLU A 704 5.19 -20.04 -6.34
N ILE A 705 4.77 -18.88 -6.86
CA ILE A 705 5.33 -17.56 -6.48
C ILE A 705 4.96 -17.22 -5.03
N SER A 706 3.85 -17.76 -4.51
CA SER A 706 3.46 -17.73 -3.10
C SER A 706 4.30 -18.61 -2.17
N GLY A 707 5.32 -19.32 -2.69
CA GLY A 707 6.02 -20.41 -1.99
C GLY A 707 7.51 -20.19 -1.72
N PHE A 708 8.09 -19.01 -1.90
CA PHE A 708 9.46 -18.76 -1.46
C PHE A 708 9.52 -18.56 0.06
N ALA A 709 9.75 -19.65 0.78
CA ALA A 709 10.14 -19.62 2.18
C ALA A 709 11.45 -18.83 2.33
N ARG A 710 11.38 -17.59 2.84
CA ARG A 710 12.57 -16.94 3.40
C ARG A 710 12.98 -17.76 4.64
N THR A 711 14.21 -18.25 4.61
CA THR A 711 14.95 -18.53 5.84
C THR A 711 15.24 -17.19 6.50
N THR A 712 14.29 -16.70 7.29
CA THR A 712 14.54 -15.62 8.23
C THR A 712 15.48 -16.14 9.30
N GLN A 713 16.74 -15.70 9.30
CA GLN A 713 17.56 -15.70 10.52
C GLN A 713 17.04 -14.62 11.46
N THR A 714 15.82 -14.80 11.95
CA THR A 714 15.28 -14.09 13.10
C THR A 714 14.39 -15.10 13.80
N ASN A 715 14.82 -15.52 15.00
CA ASN A 715 14.08 -16.42 15.87
C ASN A 715 12.74 -15.76 16.26
N TYR A 716 11.71 -15.92 15.43
CA TYR A 716 10.34 -15.65 15.82
C TYR A 716 9.75 -16.92 16.42
N VAL A 717 9.37 -16.82 17.69
CA VAL A 717 8.58 -17.82 18.40
C VAL A 717 7.22 -17.92 17.71
N SER A 718 6.86 -19.14 17.31
CA SER A 718 5.55 -19.47 16.73
C SER A 718 4.41 -19.08 17.68
N LEU A 719 3.47 -18.27 17.20
CA LEU A 719 2.24 -17.87 17.91
C LEU A 719 1.15 -18.96 17.91
N LEU A 720 1.50 -20.23 17.72
CA LEU A 720 0.57 -21.37 17.86
C LEU A 720 0.61 -22.04 19.25
N ASP A 721 1.38 -21.49 20.20
CA ASP A 721 1.38 -21.92 21.60
C ASP A 721 0.86 -20.80 22.53
N TRP A 722 -0.40 -20.39 22.36
CA TRP A 722 -1.18 -19.66 23.38
C TRP A 722 -2.59 -20.24 23.53
#